data_AF-A0AAE0ZU59-F1
#
_entry.id   AF-A0AAE0ZU59-F1
#
_cell.length_a   1.000
_cell.length_b   1.000
_cell.length_c   1.000
_cell.angle_alpha   90.00
_cell.angle_beta   90.00
_cell.angle_gamma   90.00
#
_symmetry.space_group_name_H-M   'P 1'
#
loop_
_entity.id
_entity.type
_entity.pdbx_description
1 polymer ?
#
loop_
_entity_poly.entity_id
_entity_poly.type
_entity_poly.pdbx_seq_one_letter_code
_entity_poly.pdbx_strand_id
1 'polypeptide(L)'
;MSPCRSFPMSPHDQSHMSLEPCNRALITISSHNLCWSAFYDGCLCPKGVEIKERLIYAVTDIMCQGWSYEGATGPAFWKDYFPICGLAQQSPINIYEGDVQETTMQPFAFINYNTLDAVTMANNGHSVVIDLSRVEPKLISGGGLMDTYQAAQFHFHWGSTDSKGSEHLISSQMYPMELHIVHYNTKYENLSVAVDKPDGLAVLGFMFEVGVDNAAYSEIVTGLAQVKTDGASTSLATMNLQSLIADTADFFRYKGSLTTPACFESVTWTVFKSTIKISKAQLAAFRTVLDSQNRPLVDNYRPVQPLYGRVVEASFSPNIKWGYLDDQASRWALTYEACGGQRQSPIDILPSGSQLDETLPDFQFYNYDTTQGIAMELSNNGHTAEVSFTSGTISIAGGGLGETYVAAQFHLHWGSTNMKGSEHKVDGNAYPAELHIVHYKASLGSLGAAVKRSRGLAVLGFFLEISESDNPALKPLMDALVNVRNPGSTAYALPQAFSLDSILPPSFTNFYRYDGSLTTPGCFESVVWTVFRETIPISSSQLSLLRSLKSSEKVDGVSAPLQDNFREVQPIGNRIVRRNFRFAASWSYEGPTGVQFWSQTYPKCASDGASAQSPINIKDTSAKYDDILPITLLNYGSTQGVAWELSNNGHTVTATLTSGDIGISGGGFSDTYKVAQFHLHWGSSSDRGSEHLINSKAYPMELHIVHYGESRGSVSQALTHPNGLAVLGFMFEISAADNPFLTPIVEKLKDIKYKGNSTALSIFSLRNIIPKSLDRFYRYSGSLTTPGCFESVTWTVFRSTISISESQLQEFREVMSSDIDPATNTYKPMVNNYRPPQPINGRVVFANFQLDPDAAPGVQASLILCALCSLFSAIVLAQGKF
;
A
#
# COMPACT_ATOMS: atom_id res chain seq x y z
N MET A 1 -37.64 20.17 43.92
CA MET A 1 -38.47 19.31 44.79
C MET A 1 -37.57 18.25 45.38
N SER A 2 -37.37 18.32 46.70
CA SER A 2 -36.63 17.38 47.56
C SER A 2 -37.45 16.09 47.83
N PRO A 3 -36.95 15.07 48.56
CA PRO A 3 -36.59 15.13 50.00
C PRO A 3 -35.24 14.44 50.35
N CYS A 4 -34.33 14.95 51.18
CA CYS A 4 -34.33 15.25 52.63
C CYS A 4 -34.51 14.07 53.60
N ARG A 5 -33.45 13.74 54.35
CA ARG A 5 -33.33 13.45 55.81
C ARG A 5 -31.90 12.92 56.09
N SER A 6 -31.17 13.16 57.17
CA SER A 6 -31.05 14.19 58.23
C SER A 6 -29.95 13.69 59.17
N PHE A 7 -29.04 14.58 59.62
CA PHE A 7 -27.98 14.34 60.61
C PHE A 7 -28.51 14.01 62.02
N PRO A 8 -27.62 13.61 62.95
CA PRO A 8 -27.39 14.48 64.12
C PRO A 8 -25.90 14.77 64.43
N MET A 9 -25.68 15.90 65.13
CA MET A 9 -24.43 16.50 65.60
C MET A 9 -24.24 16.34 67.14
N SER A 10 -22.98 16.17 67.59
CA SER A 10 -22.23 16.84 68.72
C SER A 10 -22.70 16.67 70.20
N PRO A 11 -21.88 16.79 71.31
CA PRO A 11 -20.66 17.63 71.59
C PRO A 11 -19.43 16.96 72.28
N HIS A 12 -18.17 17.40 72.06
CA HIS A 12 -17.36 18.47 72.76
C HIS A 12 -17.22 18.26 74.29
N ASP A 13 -16.12 18.52 75.01
CA ASP A 13 -14.74 19.00 74.81
C ASP A 13 -14.02 18.95 76.20
N GLN A 14 -12.75 19.39 76.28
CA GLN A 14 -11.91 19.84 77.43
C GLN A 14 -10.63 18.99 77.62
N SER A 15 -9.40 19.51 77.76
CA SER A 15 -8.87 20.89 77.78
C SER A 15 -7.32 20.85 77.91
N HIS A 16 -6.66 21.96 77.53
CA HIS A 16 -5.46 22.59 78.14
C HIS A 16 -3.99 22.37 77.67
N MET A 17 -3.30 23.55 77.70
CA MET A 17 -1.86 23.90 77.73
C MET A 17 -1.12 24.07 76.39
N SER A 18 -0.23 25.05 76.13
CA SER A 18 0.12 26.40 76.64
C SER A 18 1.29 26.93 75.75
N LEU A 19 1.47 28.25 75.62
CA LEU A 19 2.38 28.97 74.71
C LEU A 19 3.85 29.16 75.21
N GLU A 20 4.79 29.14 74.24
CA GLU A 20 6.09 29.87 74.06
C GLU A 20 7.28 29.74 75.05
N PRO A 21 8.54 30.16 74.70
CA PRO A 21 9.21 30.39 73.39
C PRO A 21 10.66 29.81 73.31
N CYS A 22 11.29 29.77 72.12
CA CYS A 22 12.74 29.50 72.00
C CYS A 22 13.50 30.67 71.33
N ASN A 23 14.54 31.11 72.03
CA ASN A 23 15.29 32.34 71.82
C ASN A 23 16.44 32.18 70.80
N ARG A 24 16.84 33.33 70.25
CA ARG A 24 17.96 33.56 69.31
C ARG A 24 19.29 32.86 69.67
N ALA A 25 19.97 32.36 68.64
CA ALA A 25 21.43 32.40 68.55
C ALA A 25 21.85 32.84 67.14
N LEU A 26 22.38 34.07 67.05
CA LEU A 26 23.17 34.57 65.92
C LEU A 26 24.50 33.81 65.87
N ILE A 27 24.84 33.23 64.72
CA ILE A 27 26.23 32.92 64.37
C ILE A 27 26.51 33.58 63.01
N THR A 28 27.13 34.75 63.07
CA THR A 28 27.95 35.31 62.00
C THR A 28 29.15 34.40 61.75
N ILE A 29 29.33 33.93 60.52
CA ILE A 29 30.62 33.39 60.03
C ILE A 29 31.11 34.31 58.91
N SER A 30 32.33 34.79 59.11
CA SER A 30 33.06 35.72 58.27
C SER A 30 33.39 35.14 56.90
N SER A 31 33.42 36.04 55.92
CA SER A 31 34.20 35.93 54.69
C SER A 31 35.59 35.35 54.95
N HIS A 32 35.96 34.28 54.24
CA HIS A 32 37.25 34.01 53.59
C HIS A 32 37.27 32.53 53.18
N ASN A 33 37.52 32.29 51.88
CA ASN A 33 37.77 31.00 51.24
C ASN A 33 36.68 29.93 51.37
N LEU A 34 35.77 29.87 50.38
CA LEU A 34 35.11 28.64 49.90
C LEU A 34 34.13 29.05 48.78
N CYS A 35 34.54 28.93 47.52
CA CYS A 35 33.63 29.07 46.38
C CYS A 35 34.19 28.36 45.15
N TRP A 36 34.45 27.06 45.27
CA TRP A 36 34.76 26.17 44.14
C TRP A 36 34.36 24.74 44.53
N SER A 37 33.11 24.36 44.25
CA SER A 37 32.62 22.97 44.02
C SER A 37 31.12 22.78 44.24
N ALA A 38 30.42 23.69 44.91
CA ALA A 38 29.04 23.40 45.34
C ALA A 38 27.96 23.80 44.31
N PHE A 39 28.00 23.27 43.08
CA PHE A 39 26.81 23.21 42.20
C PHE A 39 26.84 22.05 41.18
N TYR A 40 27.81 21.14 41.24
CA TYR A 40 27.89 20.00 40.31
C TYR A 40 27.53 18.63 40.90
N ASP A 41 27.23 18.55 42.20
CA ASP A 41 26.58 17.39 42.79
C ASP A 41 25.20 17.78 43.30
N GLY A 42 24.15 17.11 42.80
CA GLY A 42 22.78 17.21 43.29
C GLY A 42 22.58 16.62 44.69
N CYS A 43 23.49 16.89 45.63
CA CYS A 43 23.47 16.39 47.00
C CYS A 43 23.12 17.51 47.98
N LEU A 44 21.83 17.68 48.29
CA LEU A 44 21.42 18.29 49.57
C LEU A 44 21.05 17.15 50.52
N CYS A 45 22.00 16.72 51.35
CA CYS A 45 21.71 15.95 52.55
C CYS A 45 22.22 16.74 53.77
N PRO A 46 21.34 17.29 54.64
CA PRO A 46 21.77 17.93 55.88
C PRO A 46 22.35 16.88 56.82
N LYS A 47 23.62 17.03 57.20
CA LYS A 47 24.20 16.20 58.28
C LYS A 47 23.58 16.60 59.62
N GLY A 48 22.82 15.68 60.22
CA GLY A 48 22.52 15.69 61.66
C GLY A 48 21.04 15.68 62.03
N VAL A 49 20.31 14.60 61.71
CA VAL A 49 19.13 14.20 62.47
C VAL A 49 19.16 12.68 62.65
N GLU A 50 19.30 12.24 63.89
CA GLU A 50 19.16 10.83 64.28
C GLU A 50 17.67 10.48 64.25
N ILE A 51 17.24 9.60 63.33
CA ILE A 51 15.86 9.09 63.30
C ILE A 51 15.89 7.58 63.47
N LYS A 52 15.37 7.13 64.62
CA LYS A 52 15.00 5.74 64.88
C LYS A 52 13.76 5.41 64.03
N GLU A 53 13.91 4.54 63.04
CA GLU A 53 13.08 3.34 62.84
C GLU A 53 13.44 2.64 61.51
N ARG A 54 13.52 1.31 61.59
CA ARG A 54 14.01 0.40 60.55
C ARG A 54 13.02 0.30 59.39
N LEU A 55 13.22 1.03 58.28
CA LEU A 55 12.74 0.60 56.95
C LEU A 55 13.34 1.39 55.76
N ILE A 56 14.60 1.82 55.81
CA ILE A 56 15.28 2.42 54.65
C ILE A 56 16.75 1.99 54.66
N TYR A 57 17.07 0.87 54.01
CA TYR A 57 18.46 0.46 53.74
C TYR A 57 18.71 0.15 52.25
N ALA A 58 17.78 0.53 51.36
CA ALA A 58 17.93 0.34 49.91
C ALA A 58 17.74 1.63 49.08
N VAL A 59 17.41 2.78 49.70
CA VAL A 59 17.05 4.01 48.97
C VAL A 59 18.09 5.13 49.14
N THR A 60 19.02 5.02 50.09
CA THR A 60 20.06 6.04 50.33
C THR A 60 21.34 5.83 49.50
N ASP A 61 21.55 4.65 48.89
CA ASP A 61 22.73 4.36 48.06
C ASP A 61 22.55 4.75 46.57
N ILE A 62 21.31 5.05 46.15
CA ILE A 62 20.97 5.25 44.73
C ILE A 62 21.20 6.70 44.27
N MET A 63 21.21 7.69 45.17
CA MET A 63 21.31 9.12 44.82
C MET A 63 22.74 9.68 44.72
N CYS A 64 23.77 8.83 44.83
CA CYS A 64 25.17 9.25 44.78
C CYS A 64 25.97 8.67 43.60
N GLN A 65 25.30 8.06 42.61
CA GLN A 65 25.96 7.62 41.39
C GLN A 65 26.04 8.79 40.39
N GLY A 66 27.26 9.17 40.02
CA GLY A 66 27.50 10.12 38.93
C GLY A 66 26.90 9.63 37.60
N TRP A 67 26.66 10.53 36.65
CA TRP A 67 26.11 10.20 35.34
C TRP A 67 27.18 10.32 34.24
N SER A 68 26.93 9.73 33.08
CA SER A 68 27.78 9.85 31.88
C SER A 68 26.92 9.83 30.61
N TYR A 69 27.54 10.03 29.44
CA TYR A 69 26.86 9.88 28.14
C TYR A 69 26.89 8.44 27.60
N GLU A 70 27.62 7.54 28.26
CA GLU A 70 27.81 6.14 27.82
C GLU A 70 27.73 5.15 28.99
N GLY A 71 27.51 3.87 28.69
CA GLY A 71 27.57 2.78 29.66
C GLY A 71 26.38 2.73 30.62
N ALA A 72 26.58 2.10 31.78
CA ALA A 72 25.52 1.84 32.77
C ALA A 72 24.95 3.09 33.48
N THR A 73 25.66 4.22 33.37
CA THR A 73 25.27 5.54 33.85
C THR A 73 24.89 6.48 32.69
N GLY A 74 24.72 5.91 31.48
CA GLY A 74 24.36 6.60 30.26
C GLY A 74 22.87 6.97 30.13
N PRO A 75 22.49 7.75 29.09
CA PRO A 75 21.13 8.25 28.88
C PRO A 75 20.02 7.21 28.88
N ALA A 76 20.32 5.98 28.46
CA ALA A 76 19.35 4.87 28.46
C ALA A 76 18.84 4.52 29.87
N PHE A 77 19.64 4.82 30.91
CA PHE A 77 19.36 4.51 32.31
C PHE A 77 19.03 5.75 33.16
N TRP A 78 19.15 6.96 32.60
CA TRP A 78 18.94 8.18 33.39
C TRP A 78 17.55 8.24 34.04
N LYS A 79 16.50 7.74 33.39
CA LYS A 79 15.15 7.70 33.98
C LYS A 79 15.06 6.83 35.25
N ASP A 80 15.96 5.87 35.44
CA ASP A 80 15.94 4.96 36.59
C ASP A 80 16.52 5.65 37.83
N TYR A 81 17.47 6.57 37.63
CA TYR A 81 18.12 7.36 38.69
C TYR A 81 17.54 8.76 38.85
N PHE A 82 17.03 9.33 37.76
CA PHE A 82 16.42 10.66 37.64
C PHE A 82 15.04 10.51 36.99
N PRO A 83 13.98 10.23 37.76
CA PRO A 83 12.65 9.89 37.21
C PRO A 83 12.06 10.93 36.25
N ILE A 84 12.40 12.22 36.42
CA ILE A 84 11.98 13.30 35.53
C ILE A 84 12.48 13.07 34.10
N CYS A 85 13.64 12.44 33.91
CA CYS A 85 14.16 12.12 32.58
C CYS A 85 13.29 11.11 31.79
N GLY A 86 12.29 10.50 32.43
CA GLY A 86 11.29 9.61 31.80
C GLY A 86 9.93 10.25 31.52
N LEU A 87 9.78 11.56 31.73
CA LEU A 87 8.55 12.30 31.42
C LEU A 87 8.41 12.60 29.91
N ALA A 88 7.35 13.32 29.52
CA ALA A 88 6.90 13.41 28.13
C ALA A 88 7.40 14.64 27.33
N GLN A 89 8.01 15.64 27.97
CA GLN A 89 8.55 16.82 27.31
C GLN A 89 10.08 16.82 27.34
N GLN A 90 10.67 15.65 27.14
CA GLN A 90 12.11 15.48 27.17
C GLN A 90 12.78 16.01 25.90
N SER A 91 13.99 16.53 26.06
CA SER A 91 14.87 17.05 25.01
C SER A 91 16.20 16.29 25.02
N PRO A 92 16.95 16.27 23.90
CA PRO A 92 16.70 16.96 22.62
C PRO A 92 15.65 16.23 21.77
N ILE A 93 15.22 16.83 20.65
CA ILE A 93 14.30 16.22 19.68
C ILE A 93 14.89 16.25 18.26
N ASN A 94 14.36 15.40 17.38
CA ASN A 94 14.50 15.57 15.93
C ASN A 94 13.42 16.54 15.44
N ILE A 95 13.82 17.64 14.82
CA ILE A 95 12.92 18.65 14.28
C ILE A 95 12.68 18.33 12.81
N TYR A 96 11.52 17.74 12.51
CA TYR A 96 11.09 17.47 11.16
C TYR A 96 10.52 18.75 10.54
N GLU A 97 11.23 19.35 9.59
CA GLU A 97 10.78 20.61 8.99
C GLU A 97 9.38 20.49 8.38
N GLY A 98 9.00 19.30 7.88
CA GLY A 98 7.67 19.03 7.30
C GLY A 98 6.52 19.10 8.28
N ASP A 99 6.81 18.97 9.58
CA ASP A 99 5.82 18.88 10.64
C ASP A 99 5.75 20.16 11.51
N VAL A 100 6.60 21.16 11.24
CA VAL A 100 6.61 22.40 12.03
C VAL A 100 5.45 23.31 11.66
N GLN A 101 4.94 24.04 12.65
CA GLN A 101 3.91 25.03 12.47
C GLN A 101 4.54 26.42 12.25
N GLU A 102 4.32 27.00 11.07
CA GLU A 102 4.71 28.39 10.83
C GLU A 102 3.98 29.32 11.80
N THR A 103 4.75 30.17 12.49
CA THR A 103 4.24 31.15 13.42
C THR A 103 5.00 32.46 13.26
N THR A 104 4.28 33.57 13.12
CA THR A 104 4.90 34.89 13.07
C THR A 104 5.50 35.24 14.43
N MET A 105 6.83 35.31 14.51
CA MET A 105 7.55 35.67 15.74
C MET A 105 8.34 36.96 15.53
N GLN A 106 8.38 37.82 16.56
CA GLN A 106 9.22 39.01 16.53
C GLN A 106 10.71 38.61 16.53
N PRO A 107 11.61 39.39 15.91
CA PRO A 107 13.05 39.16 16.02
C PRO A 107 13.53 39.12 17.48
N PHE A 108 14.64 38.44 17.73
CA PHE A 108 15.30 38.49 19.03
C PHE A 108 15.91 39.87 19.28
N ALA A 109 15.78 40.34 20.52
CA ALA A 109 16.55 41.46 21.03
C ALA A 109 17.62 40.94 21.98
N PHE A 110 18.88 41.10 21.57
CA PHE A 110 20.07 40.75 22.34
C PHE A 110 20.65 42.01 22.99
N ILE A 111 20.76 42.03 24.32
CA ILE A 111 21.31 43.15 25.08
C ILE A 111 22.67 42.74 25.65
N ASN A 112 23.69 43.56 25.40
CA ASN A 112 25.08 43.38 25.84
C ASN A 112 25.83 42.18 25.22
N TYR A 113 25.30 41.55 24.17
CA TYR A 113 25.95 40.41 23.48
C TYR A 113 27.20 40.80 22.69
N ASN A 114 27.34 42.08 22.34
CA ASN A 114 28.48 42.60 21.59
C ASN A 114 29.79 42.64 22.39
N THR A 115 29.75 42.38 23.70
CA THR A 115 30.91 42.35 24.58
C THR A 115 30.87 41.12 25.48
N LEU A 116 32.05 40.59 25.80
CA LEU A 116 32.22 39.59 26.84
C LEU A 116 33.58 39.84 27.50
N ASP A 117 33.56 40.32 28.74
CA ASP A 117 34.78 40.51 29.53
C ASP A 117 35.46 39.17 29.83
N ALA A 118 36.62 39.21 30.48
CA ALA A 118 37.32 37.99 30.86
C ALA A 118 36.42 37.04 31.66
N VAL A 119 36.20 35.85 31.12
CA VAL A 119 35.32 34.82 31.67
C VAL A 119 36.09 33.56 32.01
N THR A 120 35.54 32.77 32.93
CA THR A 120 36.13 31.48 33.27
C THR A 120 35.55 30.38 32.37
N MET A 121 36.43 29.61 31.76
CA MET A 121 36.12 28.38 31.05
C MET A 121 36.60 27.19 31.89
N ALA A 122 35.79 26.16 32.03
CA ALA A 122 36.13 24.97 32.80
C ALA A 122 35.66 23.68 32.10
N ASN A 123 36.39 22.60 32.31
CA ASN A 123 35.93 21.25 32.01
C ASN A 123 35.28 20.67 33.28
N ASN A 124 33.99 20.34 33.19
CA ASN A 124 33.22 19.79 34.30
C ASN A 124 33.10 18.25 34.24
N GLY A 125 33.92 17.59 33.42
CA GLY A 125 33.89 16.15 33.18
C GLY A 125 32.85 15.71 32.14
N HIS A 126 31.94 16.59 31.72
CA HIS A 126 30.85 16.32 30.78
C HIS A 126 30.84 17.24 29.56
N SER A 127 31.39 18.45 29.68
CA SER A 127 31.51 19.45 28.62
C SER A 127 32.53 20.53 28.99
N VAL A 128 32.79 21.43 28.05
CA VAL A 128 33.49 22.70 28.29
C VAL A 128 32.44 23.78 28.51
N VAL A 129 32.45 24.37 29.71
CA VAL A 129 31.45 25.33 30.18
C VAL A 129 32.11 26.69 30.40
N ILE A 130 31.46 27.75 29.92
CA ILE A 130 31.87 29.14 30.13
C ILE A 130 30.84 29.83 31.02
N ASP A 131 31.29 30.34 32.17
CA ASP A 131 30.44 31.00 33.18
C ASP A 131 30.22 32.49 32.87
N LEU A 132 28.95 32.91 32.85
CA LEU A 132 28.53 34.29 32.60
C LEU A 132 27.95 34.99 33.85
N SER A 133 27.96 34.33 35.02
CA SER A 133 27.33 34.84 36.24
C SER A 133 28.03 36.07 36.85
N ARG A 134 29.31 36.28 36.50
CA ARG A 134 30.17 37.35 37.07
C ARG A 134 30.48 38.49 36.10
N VAL A 135 29.81 38.54 34.95
CA VAL A 135 29.96 39.62 33.96
C VAL A 135 28.70 40.48 33.89
N GLU A 136 28.77 41.57 33.12
CA GLU A 136 27.57 42.36 32.82
C GLU A 136 26.46 41.47 32.25
N PRO A 137 25.21 41.57 32.75
CA PRO A 137 24.10 40.72 32.30
C PRO A 137 23.93 40.72 30.78
N LYS A 138 23.90 39.51 30.21
CA LYS A 138 23.60 39.27 28.80
C LYS A 138 22.14 38.84 28.72
N LEU A 139 21.29 39.68 28.12
CA LEU A 139 19.83 39.48 28.14
C LEU A 139 19.29 39.17 26.75
N ILE A 140 18.26 38.33 26.71
CA ILE A 140 17.45 38.06 25.53
C ILE A 140 15.98 38.34 25.80
N SER A 141 15.30 38.83 24.77
CA SER A 141 13.84 39.00 24.71
C SER A 141 13.39 38.96 23.23
N GLY A 142 12.09 39.03 22.96
CA GLY A 142 11.57 38.83 21.60
C GLY A 142 11.67 37.36 21.18
N GLY A 143 11.68 37.06 19.88
CA GLY A 143 11.73 35.66 19.39
C GLY A 143 10.56 34.81 19.87
N GLY A 144 9.40 35.41 20.19
CA GLY A 144 8.26 34.73 20.80
C GLY A 144 8.44 34.34 22.29
N LEU A 145 9.48 34.83 22.98
CA LEU A 145 9.60 34.70 24.44
C LEU A 145 8.65 35.67 25.15
N MET A 146 8.02 35.22 26.24
CA MET A 146 7.06 36.01 27.02
C MET A 146 7.72 37.00 27.98
N ASP A 147 8.94 36.68 28.43
CA ASP A 147 9.69 37.44 29.43
C ASP A 147 11.11 37.76 28.93
N THR A 148 11.85 38.52 29.72
CA THR A 148 13.30 38.70 29.55
C THR A 148 14.06 37.59 30.26
N TYR A 149 15.11 37.08 29.62
CA TYR A 149 15.95 36.02 30.18
C TYR A 149 17.41 36.47 30.21
N GLN A 150 18.13 36.10 31.26
CA GLN A 150 19.54 36.41 31.46
C GLN A 150 20.39 35.16 31.26
N ALA A 151 21.46 35.26 30.46
CA ALA A 151 22.40 34.18 30.23
C ALA A 151 23.17 33.84 31.51
N ALA A 152 23.20 32.56 31.88
CA ALA A 152 23.96 32.05 33.01
C ALA A 152 25.28 31.41 32.56
N GLN A 153 25.25 30.66 31.48
CA GLN A 153 26.41 29.94 30.94
C GLN A 153 26.19 29.55 29.48
N PHE A 154 27.28 29.19 28.79
CA PHE A 154 27.20 28.43 27.55
C PHE A 154 28.17 27.26 27.52
N HIS A 155 27.84 26.24 26.74
CA HIS A 155 28.61 25.00 26.64
C HIS A 155 28.39 24.31 25.29
N PHE A 156 29.15 23.24 25.05
CA PHE A 156 29.20 22.58 23.75
C PHE A 156 28.94 21.07 23.83
N HIS A 157 28.31 20.55 22.79
CA HIS A 157 28.18 19.13 22.51
C HIS A 157 28.89 18.83 21.20
N TRP A 158 29.70 17.78 21.13
CA TRP A 158 30.46 17.38 19.94
C TRP A 158 30.64 15.87 19.87
N GLY A 159 30.79 15.36 18.65
CA GLY A 159 30.94 13.93 18.42
C GLY A 159 32.35 13.53 18.04
N SER A 160 32.56 12.22 17.97
CA SER A 160 33.82 11.61 17.57
C SER A 160 34.13 11.74 16.07
N THR A 161 33.15 12.10 15.23
CA THR A 161 33.32 12.27 13.76
C THR A 161 32.73 13.58 13.27
N ASP A 162 33.09 13.97 12.04
CA ASP A 162 32.66 15.24 11.42
C ASP A 162 31.16 15.25 11.02
N SER A 163 30.44 14.16 11.29
CA SER A 163 29.05 13.95 10.87
C SER A 163 28.09 13.67 12.03
N LYS A 164 28.55 13.75 13.29
CA LYS A 164 27.73 13.51 14.47
C LYS A 164 28.25 14.31 15.66
N GLY A 165 27.38 14.73 16.58
CA GLY A 165 27.77 15.55 17.74
C GLY A 165 26.75 16.54 18.27
N SER A 166 25.79 16.97 17.45
CA SER A 166 24.65 17.75 17.93
C SER A 166 23.69 16.90 18.73
N GLU A 167 23.07 17.50 19.73
CA GLU A 167 22.00 16.90 20.52
C GLU A 167 20.70 16.86 19.71
N HIS A 168 20.35 17.99 19.10
CA HIS A 168 19.21 18.08 18.20
C HIS A 168 19.56 17.56 16.81
N LEU A 169 18.52 17.07 16.12
CA LEU A 169 18.56 16.75 14.71
C LEU A 169 17.61 17.70 13.98
N ILE A 170 17.93 18.06 12.74
CA ILE A 170 17.04 18.81 11.85
C ILE A 170 16.78 17.92 10.63
N SER A 171 15.54 17.50 10.42
CA SER A 171 15.14 16.58 9.35
C SER A 171 16.03 15.33 9.30
N SER A 172 16.26 14.73 10.48
CA SER A 172 17.15 13.57 10.70
C SER A 172 18.64 13.80 10.44
N GLN A 173 19.06 15.03 10.11
CA GLN A 173 20.46 15.40 10.00
C GLN A 173 21.03 15.71 11.38
N MET A 174 22.14 15.04 11.72
CA MET A 174 22.97 15.39 12.87
C MET A 174 24.16 16.23 12.39
N TYR A 175 24.60 17.17 13.23
CA TYR A 175 25.73 18.05 12.97
C TYR A 175 26.95 17.61 13.81
N PRO A 176 28.19 17.95 13.42
CA PRO A 176 29.40 17.61 14.18
C PRO A 176 29.44 18.13 15.63
N MET A 177 28.71 19.22 15.91
CA MET A 177 28.76 19.93 17.18
C MET A 177 27.54 20.86 17.33
N GLU A 178 27.16 21.18 18.56
CA GLU A 178 26.09 22.11 18.93
C GLU A 178 26.50 22.99 20.13
N LEU A 179 26.21 24.29 20.06
CA LEU A 179 26.39 25.26 21.15
C LEU A 179 25.05 25.48 21.86
N HIS A 180 25.05 25.37 23.19
CA HIS A 180 23.91 25.75 24.03
C HIS A 180 24.24 26.97 24.89
N ILE A 181 23.40 28.01 24.80
CA ILE A 181 23.44 29.17 25.71
C ILE A 181 22.22 29.10 26.62
N VAL A 182 22.45 28.91 27.92
CA VAL A 182 21.40 28.71 28.93
C VAL A 182 21.07 30.04 29.60
N HIS A 183 19.80 30.41 29.56
CA HIS A 183 19.28 31.61 30.20
C HIS A 183 18.21 31.26 31.23
N TYR A 184 18.16 32.01 32.32
CA TYR A 184 17.07 31.95 33.27
C TYR A 184 16.18 33.19 33.17
N ASN A 185 14.90 32.99 33.41
CA ASN A 185 13.90 34.07 33.39
C ASN A 185 14.19 35.07 34.52
N THR A 186 14.29 36.36 34.19
CA THR A 186 14.69 37.40 35.16
C THR A 186 13.68 37.66 36.26
N LYS A 187 12.49 37.04 36.20
CA LYS A 187 11.54 37.05 37.31
C LYS A 187 11.99 36.18 38.50
N TYR A 188 12.92 35.26 38.27
CA TYR A 188 13.57 34.47 39.30
C TYR A 188 14.92 35.06 39.66
N GLU A 189 15.33 34.94 40.92
CA GLU A 189 16.56 35.55 41.44
C GLU A 189 17.81 35.08 40.69
N ASN A 190 17.88 33.78 40.37
CA ASN A 190 19.03 33.17 39.72
C ASN A 190 18.62 31.82 39.07
N LEU A 191 19.57 31.23 38.33
CA LEU A 191 19.39 29.94 37.66
C LEU A 191 18.88 28.84 38.60
N SER A 192 19.39 28.76 39.83
CA SER A 192 19.04 27.68 40.78
C SER A 192 17.57 27.72 41.22
N VAL A 193 16.96 28.91 41.24
CA VAL A 193 15.54 29.09 41.56
C VAL A 193 14.65 28.84 40.33
N ALA A 194 15.18 29.13 39.14
CA ALA A 194 14.44 29.01 37.88
C ALA A 194 14.41 27.59 37.32
N VAL A 195 15.43 26.76 37.57
CA VAL A 195 15.72 25.51 36.84
C VAL A 195 14.58 24.49 36.81
N ASP A 196 13.70 24.46 37.80
CA ASP A 196 12.57 23.53 37.91
C ASP A 196 11.21 24.18 37.62
N LYS A 197 11.20 25.44 37.18
CA LYS A 197 9.98 26.21 36.93
C LYS A 197 9.54 26.05 35.46
N PRO A 198 8.24 25.91 35.15
CA PRO A 198 7.76 25.66 33.78
C PRO A 198 8.19 26.69 32.70
N ASP A 199 8.50 27.91 33.11
CA ASP A 199 9.01 29.01 32.29
C ASP A 199 10.35 29.54 32.83
N GLY A 200 11.06 28.67 33.53
CA GLY A 200 12.32 28.95 34.19
C GLY A 200 13.42 29.31 33.22
N LEU A 201 13.51 28.56 32.11
CA LEU A 201 14.68 28.59 31.24
C LEU A 201 14.32 28.89 29.79
N ALA A 202 15.23 29.60 29.12
CA ALA A 202 15.29 29.70 27.67
C ALA A 202 16.67 29.26 27.22
N VAL A 203 16.75 28.29 26.31
CA VAL A 203 18.02 27.77 25.80
C VAL A 203 18.09 28.00 24.30
N LEU A 204 19.19 28.62 23.87
CA LEU A 204 19.52 28.84 22.46
C LEU A 204 20.47 27.74 22.00
N GLY A 205 20.08 26.99 20.95
CA GLY A 205 20.87 25.94 20.32
C GLY A 205 21.35 26.35 18.93
N PHE A 206 22.66 26.22 18.68
CA PHE A 206 23.27 26.54 17.38
C PHE A 206 24.07 25.35 16.85
N MET A 207 23.72 24.90 15.65
CA MET A 207 24.41 23.81 14.96
C MET A 207 25.75 24.28 14.38
N PHE A 208 26.74 23.40 14.37
CA PHE A 208 28.00 23.64 13.66
C PHE A 208 28.09 22.84 12.36
N GLU A 209 28.76 23.38 11.36
CA GLU A 209 29.10 22.67 10.13
C GLU A 209 30.60 22.77 9.86
N VAL A 210 31.21 21.65 9.44
CA VAL A 210 32.63 21.66 9.08
C VAL A 210 32.84 22.54 7.85
N GLY A 211 33.71 23.54 8.00
CA GLY A 211 34.04 24.48 6.94
C GLY A 211 35.40 25.13 7.15
N VAL A 212 35.46 26.44 6.95
CA VAL A 212 36.66 27.24 7.17
C VAL A 212 36.91 27.50 8.65
N ASP A 213 38.15 27.84 8.99
CA ASP A 213 38.54 28.30 10.33
C ASP A 213 37.68 29.50 10.75
N ASN A 214 37.13 29.42 11.95
CA ASN A 214 36.31 30.48 12.52
C ASN A 214 37.10 31.25 13.57
N ALA A 215 37.53 32.46 13.19
CA ALA A 215 38.38 33.30 14.03
C ALA A 215 37.74 33.68 15.38
N ALA A 216 36.40 33.72 15.47
CA ALA A 216 35.70 34.01 16.72
C ALA A 216 35.91 32.94 17.80
N TYR A 217 36.24 31.71 17.39
CA TYR A 217 36.45 30.56 18.28
C TYR A 217 37.91 30.37 18.70
N SER A 218 38.86 31.15 18.19
CA SER A 218 40.30 30.96 18.44
C SER A 218 40.67 30.99 19.93
N GLU A 219 40.05 31.88 20.70
CA GLU A 219 40.29 32.01 22.15
C GLU A 219 39.83 30.76 22.91
N ILE A 220 38.63 30.27 22.60
CA ILE A 220 38.08 29.04 23.16
C ILE A 220 38.98 27.85 22.78
N VAL A 221 39.30 27.70 21.50
CA VAL A 221 40.12 26.59 20.98
C VAL A 221 41.51 26.56 21.62
N THR A 222 42.12 27.72 21.83
CA THR A 222 43.42 27.84 22.53
C THR A 222 43.29 27.44 24.00
N GLY A 223 42.22 27.88 24.66
CA GLY A 223 41.95 27.56 26.06
C GLY A 223 41.68 26.08 26.33
N LEU A 224 41.22 25.30 25.34
CA LEU A 224 40.95 23.85 25.49
C LEU A 224 42.16 23.07 26.02
N ALA A 225 43.38 23.47 25.63
CA ALA A 225 44.60 22.84 26.13
C ALA A 225 44.81 23.02 27.65
N GLN A 226 44.30 24.12 28.22
CA GLN A 226 44.39 24.42 29.66
C GLN A 226 43.28 23.76 30.49
N VAL A 227 42.15 23.41 29.85
CA VAL A 227 41.02 22.72 30.48
C VAL A 227 40.91 21.26 30.05
N LYS A 228 42.04 20.65 29.69
CA LYS A 228 42.04 19.30 29.11
C LYS A 228 41.43 18.24 30.04
N THR A 229 41.68 18.31 31.34
CA THR A 229 41.22 17.31 32.33
C THR A 229 40.01 17.82 33.12
N ASP A 230 39.19 16.89 33.60
CA ASP A 230 38.07 17.20 34.49
C ASP A 230 38.52 18.07 35.70
N GLY A 231 37.71 19.07 36.05
CA GLY A 231 37.95 20.05 37.09
C GLY A 231 38.94 21.17 36.73
N ALA A 232 39.62 21.10 35.58
CA ALA A 232 40.53 22.15 35.16
C ALA A 232 39.77 23.39 34.66
N SER A 233 40.29 24.57 34.99
CA SER A 233 39.71 25.86 34.61
C SER A 233 40.78 26.83 34.10
N THR A 234 40.41 27.72 33.18
CA THR A 234 41.24 28.81 32.68
C THR A 234 40.41 30.09 32.53
N SER A 235 41.08 31.24 32.52
CA SER A 235 40.46 32.50 32.10
C SER A 235 40.60 32.66 30.60
N LEU A 236 39.53 33.03 29.92
CA LEU A 236 39.55 33.51 28.54
C LEU A 236 39.70 35.04 28.54
N ALA A 237 40.37 35.58 27.53
CA ALA A 237 40.44 37.01 27.29
C ALA A 237 39.07 37.58 26.85
N THR A 238 38.97 38.92 26.82
CA THR A 238 37.79 39.62 26.32
C THR A 238 37.46 39.20 24.89
N MET A 239 36.20 38.91 24.62
CA MET A 239 35.69 38.45 23.34
C MET A 239 34.32 39.09 23.03
N ASN A 240 33.71 38.74 21.90
CA ASN A 240 32.39 39.21 21.51
C ASN A 240 31.43 38.02 21.42
N LEU A 241 30.46 37.92 22.35
CA LEU A 241 29.53 36.80 22.39
C LEU A 241 28.65 36.73 21.13
N GLN A 242 28.26 37.87 20.56
CA GLN A 242 27.51 37.94 19.30
C GLN A 242 28.28 37.32 18.13
N SER A 243 29.62 37.38 18.14
CA SER A 243 30.45 36.78 17.08
C SER A 243 30.54 35.26 17.16
N LEU A 244 30.12 34.66 18.27
CA LEU A 244 30.10 33.20 18.45
C LEU A 244 28.83 32.56 17.90
N ILE A 245 27.76 33.32 17.71
CA ILE A 245 26.46 32.80 17.28
C ILE A 245 26.20 33.03 15.79
N ALA A 246 25.37 32.18 15.19
CA ALA A 246 24.97 32.32 13.79
C ALA A 246 23.86 33.37 13.62
N ASP A 247 23.40 33.55 12.38
CA ASP A 247 22.20 34.33 12.08
C ASP A 247 20.98 33.80 12.85
N THR A 248 20.18 34.73 13.39
CA THR A 248 19.09 34.42 14.32
C THR A 248 17.70 34.69 13.74
N ALA A 249 17.57 34.86 12.42
CA ALA A 249 16.28 35.13 11.78
C ALA A 249 15.39 33.88 11.75
N ASP A 250 15.97 32.75 11.33
CA ASP A 250 15.27 31.49 11.12
C ASP A 250 15.54 30.50 12.27
N PHE A 251 14.50 30.19 13.04
CA PHE A 251 14.62 29.28 14.17
C PHE A 251 13.34 28.46 14.42
N PHE A 252 13.54 27.37 15.13
CA PHE A 252 12.49 26.51 15.66
C PHE A 252 12.28 26.75 17.14
N ARG A 253 11.04 26.68 17.62
CA ARG A 253 10.65 26.90 19.01
C ARG A 253 9.80 25.74 19.52
N TYR A 254 10.15 25.22 20.69
CA TYR A 254 9.34 24.21 21.37
C TYR A 254 9.57 24.21 22.90
N LYS A 255 8.62 23.62 23.65
CA LYS A 255 8.75 23.39 25.10
C LYS A 255 9.41 22.04 25.36
N GLY A 256 10.42 22.01 26.21
CA GLY A 256 11.21 20.82 26.46
C GLY A 256 11.93 20.81 27.79
N SER A 257 12.95 19.96 27.88
CA SER A 257 13.72 19.75 29.09
C SER A 257 15.16 20.21 28.97
N LEU A 258 15.88 20.22 30.08
CA LEU A 258 17.34 20.09 30.04
C LEU A 258 17.71 18.75 29.38
N THR A 259 18.80 18.74 28.63
CA THR A 259 19.35 17.56 27.94
C THR A 259 20.32 16.75 28.82
N THR A 260 20.50 17.17 30.07
CA THR A 260 21.30 16.50 31.10
C THR A 260 20.48 16.31 32.38
N PRO A 261 20.83 15.33 33.24
CA PRO A 261 20.18 15.16 34.53
C PRO A 261 20.17 16.45 35.38
N ALA A 262 19.07 16.80 36.05
CA ALA A 262 17.86 16.01 36.29
C ALA A 262 16.76 16.12 35.22
N CYS A 263 17.05 16.65 34.02
CA CYS A 263 16.12 16.73 32.89
C CYS A 263 14.81 17.49 33.15
N PHE A 264 14.85 18.57 33.96
CA PHE A 264 13.66 19.38 34.23
C PHE A 264 12.99 19.88 32.96
N GLU A 265 11.68 19.69 32.83
CA GLU A 265 10.81 20.15 31.73
C GLU A 265 10.47 21.65 31.84
N SER A 266 11.51 22.46 32.04
CA SER A 266 11.45 23.89 32.34
C SER A 266 11.95 24.79 31.20
N VAL A 267 12.30 24.18 30.06
CA VAL A 267 13.05 24.84 28.99
C VAL A 267 12.14 25.26 27.84
N THR A 268 12.26 26.52 27.45
CA THR A 268 11.81 27.01 26.14
C THR A 268 12.99 26.96 25.17
N TRP A 269 13.00 25.96 24.29
CA TRP A 269 14.08 25.76 23.33
C TRP A 269 13.92 26.68 22.12
N THR A 270 15.04 27.24 21.67
CA THR A 270 15.16 27.93 20.39
C THR A 270 16.34 27.33 19.64
N VAL A 271 16.07 26.59 18.56
CA VAL A 271 17.11 25.94 17.74
C VAL A 271 17.23 26.70 16.42
N PHE A 272 18.38 27.31 16.18
CA PHE A 272 18.59 28.13 14.98
C PHE A 272 18.93 27.27 13.76
N LYS A 273 18.35 27.61 12.61
CA LYS A 273 18.56 26.89 11.35
C LYS A 273 19.94 27.20 10.73
N SER A 274 20.41 28.42 10.90
CA SER A 274 21.73 28.85 10.42
C SER A 274 22.86 28.18 11.21
N THR A 275 23.82 27.60 10.50
CA THR A 275 24.95 26.88 11.12
C THR A 275 26.15 27.79 11.37
N ILE A 276 26.90 27.53 12.43
CA ILE A 276 28.22 28.11 12.69
C ILE A 276 29.27 27.29 11.93
N LYS A 277 30.16 27.94 11.17
CA LYS A 277 31.28 27.23 10.55
C LYS A 277 32.40 26.99 11.56
N ILE A 278 33.04 25.83 11.49
CA ILE A 278 34.23 25.46 12.28
C ILE A 278 35.15 24.58 11.43
N SER A 279 36.46 24.75 11.53
CA SER A 279 37.37 23.87 10.78
C SER A 279 37.55 22.52 11.45
N LYS A 280 38.06 21.54 10.68
CA LYS A 280 38.45 20.24 11.22
C LYS A 280 39.50 20.34 12.32
N ALA A 281 40.42 21.30 12.23
CA ALA A 281 41.47 21.48 13.24
C ALA A 281 40.89 22.03 14.55
N GLN A 282 40.00 23.02 14.46
CA GLN A 282 39.29 23.57 15.63
C GLN A 282 38.39 22.49 16.28
N LEU A 283 37.63 21.74 15.49
CA LEU A 283 36.80 20.64 15.99
C LEU A 283 37.64 19.50 16.60
N ALA A 284 38.81 19.19 16.02
CA ALA A 284 39.74 18.21 16.58
C ALA A 284 40.27 18.64 17.96
N ALA A 285 40.42 19.94 18.23
CA ALA A 285 40.83 20.44 19.54
C ALA A 285 39.80 20.10 20.63
N PHE A 286 38.50 20.22 20.34
CA PHE A 286 37.44 19.81 21.28
C PHE A 286 37.54 18.32 21.64
N ARG A 287 37.84 17.47 20.65
CA ARG A 287 38.04 16.02 20.84
C ARG A 287 39.27 15.66 21.66
N THR A 288 40.11 16.62 22.08
CA THR A 288 41.26 16.38 22.97
C THR A 288 40.95 16.52 24.46
N VAL A 289 39.80 17.12 24.81
CA VAL A 289 39.30 17.24 26.18
C VAL A 289 38.98 15.85 26.74
N LEU A 290 39.19 15.64 28.03
CA LEU A 290 39.01 14.36 28.71
C LEU A 290 37.85 14.38 29.70
N ASP A 291 37.18 13.24 29.86
CA ASP A 291 36.15 12.99 30.87
C ASP A 291 36.76 12.71 32.27
N SER A 292 35.90 12.48 33.26
CA SER A 292 36.30 12.15 34.64
C SER A 292 37.02 10.80 34.77
N GLN A 293 37.04 9.98 33.72
CA GLN A 293 37.81 8.73 33.62
C GLN A 293 39.10 8.89 32.79
N ASN A 294 39.51 10.12 32.45
CA ASN A 294 40.65 10.44 31.59
C ASN A 294 40.56 9.85 30.16
N ARG A 295 39.35 9.60 29.67
CA ARG A 295 39.10 9.18 28.28
C ARG A 295 38.77 10.41 27.43
N PRO A 296 39.02 10.40 26.10
CA PRO A 296 38.55 11.47 25.22
C PRO A 296 37.05 11.71 25.42
N LEU A 297 36.69 12.92 25.81
CA LEU A 297 35.31 13.37 25.89
C LEU A 297 34.83 13.59 24.46
N VAL A 298 34.17 12.59 23.91
CA VAL A 298 33.55 12.61 22.59
C VAL A 298 32.16 12.01 22.70
N ASP A 299 31.28 12.37 21.77
CA ASP A 299 29.88 11.93 21.78
C ASP A 299 29.16 12.33 23.08
N ASN A 300 29.46 13.55 23.57
CA ASN A 300 28.93 14.09 24.81
C ASN A 300 27.51 14.67 24.64
N TYR A 301 26.64 13.96 23.93
CA TYR A 301 25.25 14.37 23.64
C TYR A 301 24.26 13.30 24.06
N ARG A 302 23.05 13.72 24.46
CA ARG A 302 21.92 12.82 24.72
C ARG A 302 21.26 12.42 23.40
N PRO A 303 20.85 11.15 23.21
CA PRO A 303 20.00 10.76 22.09
C PRO A 303 18.68 11.55 22.04
N VAL A 304 18.14 11.80 20.86
CA VAL A 304 16.83 12.45 20.69
C VAL A 304 15.72 11.68 21.40
N GLN A 305 14.78 12.44 21.95
CA GLN A 305 13.63 11.99 22.70
C GLN A 305 12.36 12.14 21.84
N PRO A 306 11.32 11.32 22.08
CA PRO A 306 10.08 11.44 21.32
C PRO A 306 9.41 12.81 21.49
N LEU A 307 8.77 13.29 20.41
CA LEU A 307 8.08 14.58 20.44
C LEU A 307 6.80 14.55 21.31
N TYR A 308 6.17 13.36 21.44
CA TYR A 308 4.93 13.12 22.19
C TYR A 308 3.80 14.13 21.88
N GLY A 309 3.68 14.54 20.62
CA GLY A 309 2.63 15.43 20.14
C GLY A 309 2.81 16.90 20.51
N ARG A 310 3.98 17.30 21.04
CA ARG A 310 4.34 18.72 21.17
C ARG A 310 4.39 19.37 19.79
N VAL A 311 3.98 20.63 19.73
CA VAL A 311 4.12 21.45 18.52
C VAL A 311 5.51 22.07 18.50
N VAL A 312 6.16 21.96 17.34
CA VAL A 312 7.37 22.74 17.04
C VAL A 312 6.95 23.88 16.12
N GLU A 313 7.20 25.11 16.55
CA GLU A 313 6.90 26.30 15.76
C GLU A 313 8.14 26.73 14.97
N ALA A 314 7.95 27.31 13.79
CA ALA A 314 9.02 27.91 13.00
C ALA A 314 8.77 29.41 12.80
N SER A 315 9.81 30.24 12.94
CA SER A 315 9.75 31.69 12.72
C SER A 315 9.69 32.08 11.23
N PHE A 316 9.78 31.10 10.34
CA PHE A 316 9.85 31.22 8.89
C PHE A 316 8.92 30.18 8.26
N SER A 317 8.47 30.42 7.02
CA SER A 317 7.82 29.37 6.21
C SER A 317 8.88 28.38 5.72
N PRO A 318 8.87 27.11 6.19
CA PRO A 318 9.79 26.12 5.65
C PRO A 318 9.53 25.95 4.15
N ASN A 319 10.55 26.19 3.32
CA ASN A 319 10.44 25.99 1.88
C ASN A 319 10.56 24.49 1.55
N ILE A 320 9.54 23.73 1.95
CA ILE A 320 9.50 22.28 1.77
C ILE A 320 8.81 22.01 0.46
N LYS A 321 9.64 21.78 -0.55
CA LYS A 321 9.19 21.21 -1.80
C LYS A 321 9.24 19.70 -1.64
N TRP A 322 8.10 19.06 -1.82
CA TRP A 322 8.02 17.62 -1.99
C TRP A 322 7.50 17.34 -3.38
N GLY A 323 7.79 16.14 -3.87
CA GLY A 323 7.35 15.69 -5.16
C GLY A 323 7.75 14.24 -5.40
N TYR A 324 7.60 13.81 -6.64
CA TYR A 324 7.84 12.42 -7.03
C TYR A 324 9.12 12.25 -7.87
N LEU A 325 9.74 13.36 -8.30
CA LEU A 325 11.00 13.31 -9.06
C LEU A 325 12.21 13.01 -8.17
N ASP A 326 13.28 12.48 -8.76
CA ASP A 326 14.61 12.28 -8.16
C ASP A 326 14.60 11.53 -6.80
N ASP A 327 13.80 10.46 -6.72
CA ASP A 327 13.63 9.62 -5.53
C ASP A 327 13.16 10.37 -4.27
N GLN A 328 12.61 11.59 -4.41
CA GLN A 328 12.16 12.39 -3.26
C GLN A 328 11.15 11.65 -2.39
N ALA A 329 10.26 10.84 -2.98
CA ALA A 329 9.29 10.04 -2.26
C ALA A 329 9.92 9.02 -1.29
N SER A 330 11.09 8.48 -1.64
CA SER A 330 11.85 7.57 -0.75
C SER A 330 12.44 8.29 0.47
N ARG A 331 12.56 9.62 0.40
CA ARG A 331 13.21 10.47 1.41
C ARG A 331 12.23 11.21 2.31
N TRP A 332 10.92 11.05 2.12
CA TRP A 332 9.93 11.75 2.96
C TRP A 332 10.07 11.47 4.45
N ALA A 333 10.56 10.28 4.84
CA ALA A 333 10.85 9.95 6.25
C ALA A 333 11.94 10.83 6.89
N LEU A 334 12.76 11.52 6.08
CA LEU A 334 13.73 12.50 6.59
C LEU A 334 13.03 13.83 6.92
N THR A 335 11.98 14.18 6.19
CA THR A 335 11.29 15.48 6.29
C THR A 335 10.05 15.44 7.19
N TYR A 336 9.36 14.30 7.24
CA TYR A 336 8.12 14.08 7.98
C TYR A 336 8.26 12.85 8.87
N GLU A 337 8.06 12.99 10.18
CA GLU A 337 8.28 11.93 11.16
C GLU A 337 7.46 10.68 10.85
N ALA A 338 6.16 10.89 10.58
CA ALA A 338 5.21 9.81 10.36
C ALA A 338 5.51 8.97 9.11
N CYS A 339 6.26 9.50 8.14
CA CYS A 339 6.66 8.74 6.95
C CYS A 339 7.67 7.62 7.25
N GLY A 340 8.32 7.64 8.42
CA GLY A 340 9.17 6.56 8.95
C GLY A 340 8.42 5.48 9.75
N GLY A 341 7.08 5.51 9.73
CA GLY A 341 6.23 4.57 10.47
C GLY A 341 6.35 3.10 10.02
N GLN A 342 5.76 2.19 10.79
CA GLN A 342 5.81 0.73 10.58
C GLN A 342 4.63 0.18 9.77
N ARG A 343 3.58 0.97 9.55
CA ARG A 343 2.36 0.62 8.79
C ARG A 343 2.19 1.55 7.60
N GLN A 344 3.30 1.91 6.95
CA GLN A 344 3.30 2.78 5.79
C GLN A 344 2.63 2.12 4.57
N SER A 345 2.08 2.95 3.70
CA SER A 345 1.35 2.59 2.47
C SER A 345 1.89 3.43 1.30
N PRO A 346 1.76 2.95 0.05
CA PRO A 346 1.01 1.77 -0.38
C PRO A 346 1.77 0.47 -0.11
N ILE A 347 1.16 -0.69 -0.40
CA ILE A 347 1.79 -2.01 -0.25
C ILE A 347 1.67 -2.80 -1.56
N ASP A 348 2.54 -3.80 -1.72
CA ASP A 348 2.30 -4.90 -2.66
C ASP A 348 1.36 -5.91 -2.00
N ILE A 349 0.14 -6.03 -2.53
CA ILE A 349 -0.86 -6.96 -2.06
C ILE A 349 -0.52 -8.33 -2.64
N LEU A 350 -0.08 -9.25 -1.80
CA LEU A 350 0.18 -10.63 -2.19
C LEU A 350 -1.08 -11.48 -1.99
N PRO A 351 -1.73 -11.96 -3.06
CA PRO A 351 -2.91 -12.84 -2.96
C PRO A 351 -2.66 -14.05 -2.05
N SER A 352 -1.50 -14.70 -2.21
CA SER A 352 -1.06 -15.86 -1.43
C SER A 352 -0.87 -15.58 0.07
N GLY A 353 -0.49 -14.35 0.42
CA GLY A 353 -0.33 -13.90 1.81
C GLY A 353 -1.59 -13.33 2.45
N SER A 354 -2.68 -13.18 1.67
CA SER A 354 -3.93 -12.58 2.16
C SER A 354 -4.84 -13.59 2.88
N GLN A 355 -5.40 -13.17 4.01
CA GLN A 355 -6.32 -13.99 4.80
C GLN A 355 -7.76 -13.82 4.31
N LEU A 356 -8.43 -14.93 4.02
CA LEU A 356 -9.86 -14.91 3.76
C LEU A 356 -10.63 -14.52 5.04
N ASP A 357 -11.51 -13.54 4.92
CA ASP A 357 -12.44 -13.09 5.96
C ASP A 357 -13.82 -12.89 5.32
N GLU A 358 -14.61 -13.97 5.27
CA GLU A 358 -15.98 -13.96 4.73
C GLU A 358 -16.98 -13.24 5.66
N THR A 359 -16.53 -12.75 6.82
CA THR A 359 -17.39 -11.99 7.75
C THR A 359 -17.44 -10.51 7.43
N LEU A 360 -16.57 -10.02 6.52
CA LEU A 360 -16.59 -8.64 6.05
C LEU A 360 -17.89 -8.40 5.24
N PRO A 361 -18.81 -7.54 5.73
CA PRO A 361 -20.05 -7.27 5.04
C PRO A 361 -19.81 -6.41 3.79
N ASP A 362 -20.78 -6.36 2.89
CA ASP A 362 -20.77 -5.41 1.79
C ASP A 362 -20.79 -3.96 2.29
N PHE A 363 -20.32 -3.05 1.45
CA PHE A 363 -20.41 -1.62 1.72
C PHE A 363 -21.82 -1.09 1.48
N GLN A 364 -22.17 -0.06 2.24
CA GLN A 364 -23.35 0.75 2.05
C GLN A 364 -22.88 2.12 1.57
N PHE A 365 -23.25 2.48 0.34
CA PHE A 365 -22.90 3.75 -0.28
C PHE A 365 -24.10 4.69 -0.22
N TYR A 366 -23.88 5.90 0.27
CA TYR A 366 -24.92 6.93 0.36
C TYR A 366 -24.57 8.11 -0.54
N ASN A 367 -25.50 8.47 -1.42
CA ASN A 367 -25.41 9.59 -2.35
C ASN A 367 -24.26 9.48 -3.37
N TYR A 368 -23.78 8.28 -3.66
CA TYR A 368 -22.77 8.05 -4.70
C TYR A 368 -23.34 8.21 -6.12
N ASP A 369 -24.61 7.82 -6.28
CA ASP A 369 -25.37 7.75 -7.53
C ASP A 369 -26.09 9.06 -7.87
N THR A 370 -26.32 9.93 -6.89
CA THR A 370 -27.02 11.20 -7.07
C THR A 370 -26.08 12.36 -7.37
N THR A 371 -26.57 13.31 -8.17
CA THR A 371 -25.91 14.61 -8.39
C THR A 371 -26.64 15.76 -7.69
N GLN A 372 -27.81 15.49 -7.12
CA GLN A 372 -28.66 16.53 -6.54
C GLN A 372 -28.03 17.07 -5.25
N GLY A 373 -27.71 18.37 -5.25
CA GLY A 373 -27.14 19.06 -4.07
C GLY A 373 -25.67 18.75 -3.81
N ILE A 374 -25.02 17.97 -4.68
CA ILE A 374 -23.58 17.70 -4.64
C ILE A 374 -22.86 18.68 -5.55
N ALA A 375 -21.84 19.37 -5.01
CA ALA A 375 -20.93 20.19 -5.81
C ALA A 375 -19.52 19.62 -5.70
N MET A 376 -18.85 19.50 -6.86
CA MET A 376 -17.51 18.96 -6.99
C MET A 376 -16.62 19.94 -7.74
N GLU A 377 -15.42 20.17 -7.22
CA GLU A 377 -14.42 21.05 -7.83
C GLU A 377 -13.13 20.29 -8.08
N LEU A 378 -12.74 20.22 -9.35
CA LEU A 378 -11.48 19.66 -9.81
C LEU A 378 -10.37 20.71 -9.71
N SER A 379 -9.21 20.32 -9.21
CA SER A 379 -8.00 21.14 -9.19
C SER A 379 -6.76 20.32 -9.52
N ASN A 380 -5.74 20.99 -10.03
CA ASN A 380 -4.38 20.47 -10.04
C ASN A 380 -3.61 21.13 -8.90
N ASN A 381 -3.40 20.38 -7.83
CA ASN A 381 -2.68 20.86 -6.65
C ASN A 381 -1.14 20.81 -6.83
N GLY A 382 -0.67 20.46 -8.03
CA GLY A 382 0.73 20.28 -8.38
C GLY A 382 1.28 18.88 -8.16
N HIS A 383 0.51 17.99 -7.55
CA HIS A 383 0.91 16.61 -7.26
C HIS A 383 -0.10 15.58 -7.79
N THR A 384 -1.35 15.97 -8.00
CA THR A 384 -2.40 15.13 -8.60
C THR A 384 -3.54 16.00 -9.14
N ALA A 385 -4.43 15.36 -9.90
CA ALA A 385 -5.76 15.86 -10.19
C ALA A 385 -6.69 15.45 -9.03
N GLU A 386 -7.09 16.42 -8.21
CA GLU A 386 -7.93 16.21 -7.03
C GLU A 386 -9.30 16.83 -7.25
N VAL A 387 -10.35 16.08 -6.92
CA VAL A 387 -11.74 16.55 -6.91
C VAL A 387 -12.23 16.62 -5.47
N SER A 388 -12.50 17.84 -5.01
CA SER A 388 -13.04 18.10 -3.68
C SER A 388 -14.58 18.17 -3.69
N PHE A 389 -15.23 17.62 -2.67
CA PHE A 389 -16.68 17.78 -2.47
C PHE A 389 -16.94 19.09 -1.69
N THR A 390 -17.41 20.13 -2.38
CA THR A 390 -17.58 21.47 -1.80
C THR A 390 -18.98 21.73 -1.24
N SER A 391 -19.96 20.92 -1.63
CA SER A 391 -21.32 20.92 -1.09
C SER A 391 -21.93 19.52 -1.15
N GLY A 392 -22.88 19.27 -0.24
CA GLY A 392 -23.53 17.97 -0.12
C GLY A 392 -22.72 16.99 0.72
N THR A 393 -23.27 15.80 0.94
CA THR A 393 -22.62 14.75 1.75
C THR A 393 -22.69 13.43 1.02
N ILE A 394 -21.52 12.90 0.69
CA ILE A 394 -21.33 11.53 0.20
C ILE A 394 -20.70 10.74 1.33
N SER A 395 -21.17 9.52 1.59
CA SER A 395 -20.66 8.72 2.70
C SER A 395 -20.71 7.22 2.46
N ILE A 396 -19.93 6.49 3.24
CA ILE A 396 -19.89 5.04 3.26
C ILE A 396 -20.09 4.49 4.67
N ALA A 397 -20.71 3.32 4.76
CA ALA A 397 -20.74 2.46 5.94
C ALA A 397 -20.59 0.99 5.51
N GLY A 398 -20.61 0.04 6.45
CA GLY A 398 -20.39 -1.38 6.12
C GLY A 398 -18.94 -1.68 5.75
N GLY A 399 -18.69 -2.74 4.98
CA GLY A 399 -17.31 -3.13 4.59
C GLY A 399 -16.40 -3.58 5.75
N GLY A 400 -16.92 -3.70 6.98
CA GLY A 400 -16.13 -3.86 8.20
C GLY A 400 -15.64 -2.53 8.83
N LEU A 401 -16.20 -1.39 8.41
CA LEU A 401 -16.02 -0.10 9.08
C LEU A 401 -16.88 -0.04 10.34
N GLY A 402 -16.35 0.55 11.41
CA GLY A 402 -17.03 0.62 12.71
C GLY A 402 -18.11 1.70 12.82
N GLU A 403 -18.20 2.60 11.84
CA GLU A 403 -19.19 3.67 11.75
C GLU A 403 -19.23 4.24 10.33
N THR A 404 -20.01 5.32 10.13
CA THR A 404 -20.09 6.06 8.87
C THR A 404 -18.86 6.95 8.64
N TYR A 405 -18.38 6.99 7.40
CA TYR A 405 -17.30 7.86 6.95
C TYR A 405 -17.79 8.76 5.81
N VAL A 406 -17.45 10.05 5.88
CA VAL A 406 -17.86 11.09 4.91
C VAL A 406 -16.73 11.34 3.92
N ALA A 407 -17.04 11.35 2.63
CA ALA A 407 -16.07 11.61 1.56
C ALA A 407 -15.60 13.08 1.62
N ALA A 408 -14.29 13.30 1.54
CA ALA A 408 -13.69 14.63 1.46
C ALA A 408 -13.27 14.97 0.03
N GLN A 409 -12.63 14.02 -0.64
CA GLN A 409 -12.13 14.18 -2.00
C GLN A 409 -11.89 12.82 -2.67
N PHE A 410 -11.71 12.83 -3.98
CA PHE A 410 -11.03 11.75 -4.70
C PHE A 410 -9.93 12.30 -5.61
N HIS A 411 -8.94 11.47 -5.91
CA HIS A 411 -7.81 11.82 -6.77
C HIS A 411 -7.25 10.58 -7.49
N LEU A 412 -6.42 10.82 -8.50
CA LEU A 412 -5.80 9.75 -9.28
C LEU A 412 -4.28 9.74 -9.16
N HIS A 413 -3.72 8.54 -9.21
CA HIS A 413 -2.30 8.29 -9.42
C HIS A 413 -2.12 7.64 -10.78
N TRP A 414 -1.06 7.99 -11.51
CA TRP A 414 -0.77 7.46 -12.84
C TRP A 414 0.72 7.50 -13.16
N GLY A 415 1.13 6.59 -14.03
CA GLY A 415 2.52 6.49 -14.47
C GLY A 415 2.76 7.12 -15.83
N SER A 416 4.03 7.31 -16.15
CA SER A 416 4.50 7.72 -17.47
C SER A 416 4.28 6.64 -18.55
N THR A 417 4.08 5.38 -18.17
CA THR A 417 3.81 4.26 -19.10
C THR A 417 2.53 3.51 -18.71
N ASN A 418 2.06 2.61 -19.58
CA ASN A 418 0.86 1.81 -19.29
C ASN A 418 1.11 0.62 -18.33
N MET A 419 2.37 0.42 -17.90
CA MET A 419 2.78 -0.72 -17.06
C MET A 419 3.07 -0.31 -15.61
N LYS A 420 2.90 0.96 -15.26
CA LYS A 420 3.12 1.52 -13.92
C LYS A 420 2.20 2.71 -13.70
N GLY A 421 1.90 3.04 -12.45
CA GLY A 421 1.07 4.20 -12.13
C GLY A 421 0.14 4.04 -10.94
N SER A 422 -0.27 2.82 -10.62
CA SER A 422 -0.94 2.53 -9.36
C SER A 422 0.04 2.65 -8.18
N GLU A 423 -0.49 3.13 -7.06
CA GLU A 423 0.20 3.17 -5.78
C GLU A 423 0.38 1.74 -5.24
N HIS A 424 -0.70 0.97 -5.22
CA HIS A 424 -0.66 -0.44 -4.86
C HIS A 424 -0.16 -1.30 -6.02
N LYS A 425 0.48 -2.42 -5.66
CA LYS A 425 0.76 -3.53 -6.56
C LYS A 425 -0.05 -4.75 -6.14
N VAL A 426 -0.25 -5.67 -7.08
CA VAL A 426 -0.81 -7.00 -6.79
C VAL A 426 0.13 -8.05 -7.34
N ASP A 427 0.73 -8.83 -6.44
CA ASP A 427 1.72 -9.86 -6.77
C ASP A 427 2.89 -9.29 -7.61
N GLY A 428 3.39 -8.12 -7.19
CA GLY A 428 4.45 -7.39 -7.88
C GLY A 428 4.00 -6.60 -9.12
N ASN A 429 2.76 -6.77 -9.58
CA ASN A 429 2.27 -6.11 -10.79
C ASN A 429 1.61 -4.76 -10.47
N ALA A 430 1.95 -3.74 -11.23
CA ALA A 430 1.33 -2.42 -11.18
C ALA A 430 0.31 -2.24 -12.32
N TYR A 431 -0.64 -1.34 -12.10
CA TYR A 431 -1.61 -0.88 -13.08
C TYR A 431 -1.20 0.50 -13.63
N PRO A 432 -1.71 0.93 -14.81
CA PRO A 432 -1.38 2.24 -15.38
C PRO A 432 -1.81 3.44 -14.53
N ALA A 433 -2.83 3.27 -13.69
CA ALA A 433 -3.35 4.30 -12.78
C ALA A 433 -4.17 3.68 -11.64
N GLU A 434 -4.41 4.45 -10.59
CA GLU A 434 -5.26 4.10 -9.45
C GLU A 434 -6.06 5.31 -8.96
N LEU A 435 -7.35 5.12 -8.70
CA LEU A 435 -8.26 6.11 -8.12
C LEU A 435 -8.34 5.90 -6.61
N HIS A 436 -8.14 6.97 -5.83
CA HIS A 436 -8.34 6.99 -4.38
C HIS A 436 -9.51 7.88 -4.00
N ILE A 437 -10.44 7.37 -3.18
CA ILE A 437 -11.53 8.14 -2.59
C ILE A 437 -11.34 8.22 -1.08
N VAL A 438 -11.06 9.43 -0.59
CA VAL A 438 -10.67 9.68 0.81
C VAL A 438 -11.88 10.07 1.64
N HIS A 439 -12.12 9.32 2.70
CA HIS A 439 -13.19 9.58 3.65
C HIS A 439 -12.64 9.81 5.06
N TYR A 440 -13.27 10.72 5.80
CA TYR A 440 -13.02 10.92 7.22
C TYR A 440 -14.16 10.36 8.06
N LYS A 441 -13.82 9.83 9.23
CA LYS A 441 -14.78 9.32 10.20
C LYS A 441 -15.76 10.43 10.62
N ALA A 442 -17.06 10.18 10.49
CA ALA A 442 -18.09 11.21 10.68
C ALA A 442 -18.05 11.84 12.08
N SER A 443 -17.80 11.04 13.13
CA SER A 443 -17.69 11.52 14.52
C SER A 443 -16.52 12.48 14.79
N LEU A 444 -15.53 12.55 13.89
CA LEU A 444 -14.39 13.48 13.99
C LEU A 444 -14.65 14.81 13.27
N GLY A 445 -15.70 14.89 12.44
CA GLY A 445 -16.19 16.12 11.80
C GLY A 445 -15.31 16.75 10.72
N SER A 446 -14.04 16.34 10.57
CA SER A 446 -13.15 16.88 9.54
C SER A 446 -11.99 15.96 9.20
N LEU A 447 -11.41 16.14 8.00
CA LEU A 447 -10.19 15.48 7.58
C LEU A 447 -9.00 15.77 8.52
N GLY A 448 -8.84 17.02 8.94
CA GLY A 448 -7.74 17.45 9.82
C GLY A 448 -7.77 16.84 11.22
N ALA A 449 -8.95 16.55 11.77
CA ALA A 449 -9.07 15.79 13.01
C ALA A 449 -8.83 14.29 12.79
N ALA A 450 -9.26 13.77 11.63
CA ALA A 450 -9.19 12.36 11.29
C ALA A 450 -7.76 11.86 11.04
N VAL A 451 -6.91 12.64 10.36
CA VAL A 451 -5.51 12.25 10.11
C VAL A 451 -4.71 11.95 11.39
N LYS A 452 -5.11 12.55 12.52
CA LYS A 452 -4.46 12.41 13.83
C LYS A 452 -4.95 11.20 14.64
N ARG A 453 -5.90 10.42 14.11
CA ARG A 453 -6.53 9.30 14.83
C ARG A 453 -6.33 8.00 14.07
N SER A 454 -5.97 6.94 14.78
CA SER A 454 -5.93 5.60 14.21
C SER A 454 -7.29 5.24 13.62
N ARG A 455 -7.29 4.76 12.36
CA ARG A 455 -8.51 4.46 11.59
C ARG A 455 -9.47 5.66 11.46
N GLY A 456 -8.96 6.89 11.61
CA GLY A 456 -9.73 8.12 11.41
C GLY A 456 -10.13 8.33 9.96
N LEU A 457 -9.39 7.72 9.02
CA LEU A 457 -9.66 7.74 7.59
C LEU A 457 -10.06 6.36 7.07
N ALA A 458 -10.94 6.33 6.08
CA ALA A 458 -11.19 5.17 5.23
C ALA A 458 -10.91 5.59 3.78
N VAL A 459 -10.03 4.87 3.10
CA VAL A 459 -9.67 5.15 1.71
C VAL A 459 -10.03 3.96 0.84
N LEU A 460 -10.77 4.23 -0.24
CA LEU A 460 -11.13 3.26 -1.25
C LEU A 460 -10.17 3.41 -2.44
N GLY A 461 -9.52 2.32 -2.84
CA GLY A 461 -8.61 2.26 -3.98
C GLY A 461 -9.20 1.40 -5.11
N PHE A 462 -9.18 1.93 -6.33
CA PHE A 462 -9.63 1.24 -7.54
C PHE A 462 -8.55 1.33 -8.62
N PHE A 463 -8.11 0.17 -9.13
CA PHE A 463 -7.16 0.14 -10.22
C PHE A 463 -7.82 0.53 -11.53
N LEU A 464 -7.11 1.29 -12.37
CA LEU A 464 -7.51 1.56 -13.73
C LEU A 464 -6.74 0.63 -14.68
N GLU A 465 -7.41 0.07 -15.68
CA GLU A 465 -6.82 -0.89 -16.62
C GLU A 465 -7.02 -0.43 -18.07
N ILE A 466 -6.04 -0.70 -18.94
CA ILE A 466 -6.09 -0.25 -20.33
C ILE A 466 -7.27 -0.91 -21.06
N SER A 467 -8.12 -0.09 -21.66
CA SER A 467 -9.17 -0.49 -22.60
C SER A 467 -8.90 0.03 -24.01
N GLU A 468 -9.47 -0.63 -25.03
CA GLU A 468 -9.33 -0.20 -26.43
C GLU A 468 -10.08 1.10 -26.71
N SER A 469 -11.28 1.24 -26.16
CA SER A 469 -12.12 2.44 -26.29
C SER A 469 -12.04 3.33 -25.06
N ASP A 470 -12.22 4.64 -25.27
CA ASP A 470 -12.45 5.61 -24.20
C ASP A 470 -13.59 5.13 -23.31
N ASN A 471 -13.40 5.20 -21.99
CA ASN A 471 -14.49 4.99 -21.04
C ASN A 471 -15.39 6.24 -21.05
N PRO A 472 -16.64 6.15 -21.52
CA PRO A 472 -17.52 7.31 -21.64
C PRO A 472 -17.81 7.99 -20.30
N ALA A 473 -17.81 7.23 -19.20
CA ALA A 473 -18.07 7.77 -17.87
C ALA A 473 -16.94 8.69 -17.36
N LEU A 474 -15.70 8.46 -17.80
CA LEU A 474 -14.58 9.35 -17.46
C LEU A 474 -14.61 10.65 -18.26
N LYS A 475 -15.39 10.75 -19.35
CA LYS A 475 -15.37 11.90 -20.25
C LYS A 475 -15.57 13.26 -19.55
N PRO A 476 -16.54 13.45 -18.64
CA PRO A 476 -16.72 14.73 -17.97
C PRO A 476 -15.48 15.17 -17.18
N LEU A 477 -14.79 14.22 -16.54
CA LEU A 477 -13.54 14.48 -15.84
C LEU A 477 -12.43 14.83 -16.83
N MET A 478 -12.30 14.07 -17.93
CA MET A 478 -11.27 14.29 -18.95
C MET A 478 -11.41 15.65 -19.65
N ASP A 479 -12.64 16.09 -19.95
CA ASP A 479 -12.91 17.41 -20.51
C ASP A 479 -12.52 18.53 -19.52
N ALA A 480 -12.76 18.31 -18.22
CA ALA A 480 -12.46 19.27 -17.17
C ALA A 480 -10.94 19.45 -16.94
N LEU A 481 -10.14 18.39 -17.09
CA LEU A 481 -8.68 18.41 -16.89
C LEU A 481 -7.96 19.47 -17.73
N VAL A 482 -8.49 19.78 -18.91
CA VAL A 482 -7.91 20.80 -19.81
C VAL A 482 -7.87 22.19 -19.15
N ASN A 483 -8.83 22.49 -18.26
CA ASN A 483 -8.94 23.78 -17.57
C ASN A 483 -8.01 23.89 -16.36
N VAL A 484 -7.52 22.77 -15.84
CA VAL A 484 -6.66 22.69 -14.65
C VAL A 484 -5.27 22.15 -15.00
N ARG A 485 -4.80 22.37 -16.23
CA ARG A 485 -3.54 21.81 -16.70
C ARG A 485 -2.34 22.20 -15.82
N ASN A 486 -2.32 23.44 -15.33
CA ASN A 486 -1.21 23.98 -14.56
C ASN A 486 -1.51 23.92 -13.04
N PRO A 487 -0.48 23.73 -12.21
CA PRO A 487 -0.65 23.83 -10.76
C PRO A 487 -1.08 25.24 -10.37
N GLY A 488 -2.02 25.35 -9.43
CA GLY A 488 -2.53 26.63 -8.95
C GLY A 488 -3.52 27.32 -9.90
N SER A 489 -3.93 26.67 -10.99
CA SER A 489 -5.12 27.09 -11.75
C SER A 489 -6.35 27.15 -10.84
N THR A 490 -7.27 28.08 -11.12
CA THR A 490 -8.58 28.13 -10.45
C THR A 490 -9.29 26.78 -10.57
N ALA A 491 -9.85 26.31 -9.46
CA ALA A 491 -10.60 25.06 -9.44
C ALA A 491 -11.78 25.11 -10.43
N TYR A 492 -12.04 23.98 -11.09
CA TYR A 492 -13.05 23.83 -12.11
C TYR A 492 -14.25 23.04 -11.58
N ALA A 493 -15.43 23.64 -11.58
CA ALA A 493 -16.65 22.96 -11.17
C ALA A 493 -17.03 21.87 -12.18
N LEU A 494 -17.16 20.63 -11.74
CA LEU A 494 -17.57 19.53 -12.60
C LEU A 494 -19.05 19.67 -13.03
N PRO A 495 -19.44 19.12 -14.20
CA PRO A 495 -20.83 19.21 -14.67
C PRO A 495 -21.81 18.55 -13.68
N GLN A 496 -23.00 19.16 -13.50
CA GLN A 496 -24.05 18.61 -12.62
C GLN A 496 -24.56 17.21 -12.99
N ALA A 497 -24.23 16.69 -14.18
CA ALA A 497 -24.59 15.33 -14.59
C ALA A 497 -23.59 14.27 -14.09
N PHE A 498 -22.45 14.67 -13.53
CA PHE A 498 -21.41 13.76 -13.06
C PHE A 498 -21.70 13.26 -11.64
N SER A 499 -21.96 11.97 -11.47
CA SER A 499 -22.05 11.29 -10.17
C SER A 499 -20.78 10.47 -9.91
N LEU A 500 -20.44 10.24 -8.64
CA LEU A 500 -19.24 9.49 -8.27
C LEU A 500 -19.35 8.02 -8.68
N ASP A 501 -20.54 7.42 -8.56
CA ASP A 501 -20.82 6.05 -8.97
C ASP A 501 -20.56 5.80 -10.46
N SER A 502 -20.74 6.83 -11.30
CA SER A 502 -20.61 6.69 -12.75
C SER A 502 -19.23 6.21 -13.20
N ILE A 503 -18.17 6.53 -12.44
CA ILE A 503 -16.79 6.17 -12.76
C ILE A 503 -16.30 4.91 -12.05
N LEU A 504 -17.13 4.27 -11.22
CA LEU A 504 -16.76 3.05 -10.50
C LEU A 504 -17.03 1.79 -11.35
N PRO A 505 -16.39 0.65 -11.05
CA PRO A 505 -16.67 -0.61 -11.73
C PRO A 505 -18.14 -1.04 -11.58
N PRO A 506 -18.71 -1.85 -12.48
CA PRO A 506 -20.10 -2.34 -12.34
C PRO A 506 -20.34 -3.21 -11.10
N SER A 507 -19.29 -3.80 -10.55
CA SER A 507 -19.28 -4.55 -9.30
C SER A 507 -17.98 -4.25 -8.58
N PHE A 508 -18.06 -3.98 -7.28
CA PHE A 508 -16.90 -3.75 -6.41
C PHE A 508 -17.19 -4.38 -5.05
N THR A 509 -17.66 -5.63 -5.07
CA THR A 509 -17.91 -6.43 -3.87
C THR A 509 -16.65 -7.14 -3.40
N ASN A 510 -15.67 -7.40 -4.28
CA ASN A 510 -14.45 -8.11 -3.94
C ASN A 510 -13.33 -7.13 -3.59
N PHE A 511 -12.83 -7.17 -2.36
CA PHE A 511 -11.78 -6.25 -1.95
C PHE A 511 -10.77 -6.85 -0.96
N TYR A 512 -9.61 -6.21 -0.91
CA TYR A 512 -8.62 -6.36 0.14
C TYR A 512 -8.77 -5.26 1.19
N ARG A 513 -8.49 -5.58 2.45
CA ARG A 513 -8.63 -4.70 3.60
C ARG A 513 -7.37 -4.75 4.47
N TYR A 514 -6.81 -3.60 4.81
CA TYR A 514 -5.68 -3.51 5.75
C TYR A 514 -5.60 -2.12 6.43
N ASP A 515 -4.91 -2.04 7.56
CA ASP A 515 -4.60 -0.76 8.22
C ASP A 515 -3.27 -0.21 7.71
N GLY A 516 -3.24 1.07 7.36
CA GLY A 516 -2.09 1.69 6.74
C GLY A 516 -2.00 3.20 6.97
N SER A 517 -1.30 3.86 6.07
CA SER A 517 -1.06 5.30 6.09
C SER A 517 -1.64 5.99 4.87
N LEU A 518 -1.66 7.32 4.89
CA LEU A 518 -1.69 8.10 3.66
C LEU A 518 -0.46 7.76 2.80
N THR A 519 -0.64 7.82 1.48
CA THR A 519 0.39 7.57 0.47
C THR A 519 1.16 8.83 0.06
N THR A 520 0.82 9.97 0.65
CA THR A 520 1.44 11.29 0.40
C THR A 520 2.04 11.86 1.69
N PRO A 521 2.85 12.94 1.61
CA PRO A 521 3.50 13.53 2.76
C PRO A 521 2.58 13.86 3.93
N GLY A 522 3.14 13.77 5.14
CA GLY A 522 2.39 13.62 6.38
C GLY A 522 2.18 12.14 6.74
N CYS A 523 2.02 11.24 5.76
CA CYS A 523 2.11 9.78 5.90
C CYS A 523 1.47 9.16 7.15
N PHE A 524 0.41 9.77 7.67
CA PHE A 524 -0.14 9.39 8.96
C PHE A 524 -0.76 8.00 8.87
N GLU A 525 -0.42 7.11 9.81
CA GLU A 525 -0.95 5.75 9.91
C GLU A 525 -2.39 5.69 10.47
N SER A 526 -3.26 6.52 9.88
CA SER A 526 -4.64 6.77 10.27
C SER A 526 -5.65 6.12 9.32
N VAL A 527 -5.19 5.40 8.30
CA VAL A 527 -6.01 4.94 7.19
C VAL A 527 -6.42 3.47 7.34
N VAL A 528 -7.69 3.19 7.11
CA VAL A 528 -8.16 1.84 6.78
C VAL A 528 -8.33 1.73 5.28
N TRP A 529 -7.43 1.01 4.62
CA TRP A 529 -7.44 0.81 3.17
C TRP A 529 -8.44 -0.26 2.76
N THR A 530 -9.17 0.01 1.68
CA THR A 530 -9.99 -0.96 0.95
C THR A 530 -9.59 -0.89 -0.51
N VAL A 531 -8.92 -1.92 -1.03
CA VAL A 531 -8.47 -1.96 -2.43
C VAL A 531 -9.32 -2.98 -3.17
N PHE A 532 -10.13 -2.50 -4.11
CA PHE A 532 -11.06 -3.35 -4.85
C PHE A 532 -10.35 -4.14 -5.94
N ARG A 533 -10.84 -5.35 -6.20
CA ARG A 533 -10.27 -6.25 -7.20
C ARG A 533 -10.68 -5.85 -8.62
N GLU A 534 -11.93 -5.43 -8.78
CA GLU A 534 -12.46 -5.01 -10.08
C GLU A 534 -11.83 -3.69 -10.53
N THR A 535 -11.54 -3.61 -11.82
CA THR A 535 -10.82 -2.48 -12.44
C THR A 535 -11.76 -1.52 -13.15
N ILE A 536 -11.34 -0.27 -13.28
CA ILE A 536 -12.01 0.76 -14.08
C ILE A 536 -11.34 0.81 -15.45
N PRO A 537 -12.05 0.60 -16.57
CA PRO A 537 -11.43 0.69 -17.89
C PRO A 537 -11.03 2.15 -18.20
N ILE A 538 -9.86 2.34 -18.80
CA ILE A 538 -9.37 3.64 -19.29
C ILE A 538 -8.58 3.45 -20.59
N SER A 539 -8.78 4.32 -21.58
CA SER A 539 -8.03 4.25 -22.83
C SER A 539 -6.65 4.93 -22.73
N SER A 540 -5.78 4.63 -23.69
CA SER A 540 -4.48 5.32 -23.81
C SER A 540 -4.62 6.83 -24.11
N SER A 541 -5.68 7.26 -24.82
CA SER A 541 -5.99 8.68 -25.06
C SER A 541 -6.35 9.40 -23.76
N GLN A 542 -7.19 8.79 -22.92
CA GLN A 542 -7.58 9.36 -21.62
C GLN A 542 -6.39 9.45 -20.66
N LEU A 543 -5.55 8.41 -20.58
CA LEU A 543 -4.29 8.48 -19.81
C LEU A 543 -3.33 9.55 -20.33
N SER A 544 -3.30 9.81 -21.64
CA SER A 544 -2.45 10.86 -22.22
C SER A 544 -2.87 12.25 -21.77
N LEU A 545 -4.16 12.48 -21.48
CA LEU A 545 -4.64 13.74 -20.90
C LEU A 545 -4.13 13.93 -19.47
N LEU A 546 -4.20 12.89 -18.63
CA LEU A 546 -3.64 12.91 -17.27
C LEU A 546 -2.14 13.21 -17.31
N ARG A 547 -1.38 12.51 -18.17
CA ARG A 547 0.07 12.71 -18.38
C ARG A 547 0.45 14.09 -18.95
N SER A 548 -0.53 14.87 -19.43
CA SER A 548 -0.33 16.20 -20.00
C SER A 548 -0.38 17.33 -18.97
N LEU A 549 -0.86 17.04 -17.75
CA LEU A 549 -0.87 17.97 -16.62
C LEU A 549 0.55 18.36 -16.21
N LYS A 550 0.68 19.44 -15.45
CA LYS A 550 1.95 19.98 -14.96
C LYS A 550 2.08 19.82 -13.46
N SER A 551 3.27 19.45 -13.01
CA SER A 551 3.64 19.36 -11.59
C SER A 551 4.02 20.74 -11.04
N SER A 552 3.95 20.90 -9.72
CA SER A 552 4.55 22.05 -9.03
C SER A 552 6.09 22.00 -9.06
N GLU A 553 6.68 20.82 -9.33
CA GLU A 553 8.10 20.62 -9.54
C GLU A 553 8.58 21.25 -10.86
N LYS A 554 9.78 21.85 -10.85
CA LYS A 554 10.36 22.57 -12.00
C LYS A 554 11.70 21.96 -12.40
N VAL A 555 11.87 21.70 -13.69
CA VAL A 555 13.14 21.34 -14.33
C VAL A 555 13.57 22.53 -15.18
N ASP A 556 14.77 23.07 -14.94
CA ASP A 556 15.30 24.27 -15.61
C ASP A 556 14.34 25.49 -15.56
N GLY A 557 13.62 25.64 -14.45
CA GLY A 557 12.67 26.74 -14.23
C GLY A 557 11.28 26.55 -14.86
N VAL A 558 11.05 25.44 -15.58
CA VAL A 558 9.78 25.10 -16.23
C VAL A 558 9.09 23.96 -15.48
N SER A 559 7.77 24.04 -15.28
CA SER A 559 7.02 22.96 -14.63
C SER A 559 7.14 21.64 -15.40
N ALA A 560 7.55 20.61 -14.67
CA ALA A 560 7.67 19.25 -15.18
C ALA A 560 6.28 18.70 -15.57
N PRO A 561 6.20 17.74 -16.51
CA PRO A 561 4.99 16.93 -16.69
C PRO A 561 4.64 16.23 -15.37
N LEU A 562 3.35 16.21 -15.02
CA LEU A 562 2.87 15.44 -13.89
C LEU A 562 2.71 13.99 -14.34
N GLN A 563 3.75 13.20 -14.12
CA GLN A 563 3.84 11.79 -14.48
C GLN A 563 4.53 11.06 -13.34
N ASP A 564 4.22 9.77 -13.19
CA ASP A 564 4.76 8.95 -12.09
C ASP A 564 4.44 9.57 -10.73
N ASN A 565 3.21 10.09 -10.56
CA ASN A 565 2.78 10.74 -9.34
C ASN A 565 2.34 9.72 -8.28
N PHE A 566 3.09 8.63 -8.12
CA PHE A 566 2.81 7.57 -7.17
C PHE A 566 4.02 7.28 -6.27
N ARG A 567 3.77 6.81 -5.05
CA ARG A 567 4.80 6.38 -4.09
C ARG A 567 5.15 4.89 -4.32
N GLU A 568 6.42 4.55 -4.15
CA GLU A 568 6.84 3.14 -4.12
C GLU A 568 6.20 2.37 -2.96
N VAL A 569 5.96 1.07 -3.19
CA VAL A 569 5.37 0.18 -2.18
C VAL A 569 6.25 0.08 -0.94
N GLN A 570 5.61 0.11 0.22
CA GLN A 570 6.21 0.06 1.53
C GLN A 570 6.10 -1.36 2.11
N PRO A 571 7.01 -1.77 3.01
CA PRO A 571 6.95 -3.12 3.59
C PRO A 571 5.62 -3.40 4.30
N ILE A 572 5.06 -4.60 4.07
CA ILE A 572 3.83 -5.02 4.74
C ILE A 572 4.03 -5.14 6.27
N GLY A 573 5.24 -5.47 6.71
CA GLY A 573 5.57 -5.67 8.12
C GLY A 573 4.74 -6.79 8.73
N ASN A 574 4.23 -6.58 9.95
CA ASN A 574 3.41 -7.56 10.67
C ASN A 574 1.90 -7.43 10.38
N ARG A 575 1.51 -6.62 9.40
CA ARG A 575 0.09 -6.39 9.08
C ARG A 575 -0.49 -7.56 8.33
N ILE A 576 -1.78 -7.81 8.56
CA ILE A 576 -2.56 -8.83 7.85
C ILE A 576 -3.42 -8.12 6.80
N VAL A 577 -3.26 -8.51 5.54
CA VAL A 577 -4.21 -8.14 4.48
C VAL A 577 -5.34 -9.15 4.50
N ARG A 578 -6.57 -8.68 4.70
CA ARG A 578 -7.78 -9.51 4.62
C ARG A 578 -8.42 -9.38 3.25
N ARG A 579 -9.15 -10.40 2.82
CA ARG A 579 -10.00 -10.36 1.62
C ARG A 579 -11.35 -10.98 1.91
N ASN A 580 -12.41 -10.43 1.34
CA ASN A 580 -13.77 -10.96 1.53
C ASN A 580 -14.21 -11.96 0.45
N PHE A 581 -13.35 -12.24 -0.52
CA PHE A 581 -13.64 -13.11 -1.64
C PHE A 581 -12.66 -14.28 -1.70
N ARG A 582 -13.11 -15.41 -2.26
CA ARG A 582 -12.22 -16.53 -2.61
C ARG A 582 -11.59 -16.28 -3.96
N PHE A 583 -10.29 -16.52 -4.09
CA PHE A 583 -9.70 -16.60 -5.43
C PHE A 583 -10.44 -17.68 -6.20
N ALA A 584 -10.95 -17.35 -7.38
CA ALA A 584 -11.19 -18.37 -8.39
C ALA A 584 -9.83 -19.05 -8.56
N ALA A 585 -9.73 -20.31 -8.16
CA ALA A 585 -8.44 -20.98 -8.16
C ALA A 585 -7.83 -20.84 -9.56
N SER A 586 -6.61 -20.28 -9.63
CA SER A 586 -5.90 -20.19 -10.89
C SER A 586 -5.66 -21.62 -11.38
N TRP A 587 -6.09 -21.91 -12.59
CA TRP A 587 -5.95 -23.21 -13.21
C TRP A 587 -5.48 -23.03 -14.64
N SER A 588 -4.70 -23.98 -15.13
CA SER A 588 -4.20 -24.03 -16.50
C SER A 588 -4.38 -25.47 -17.02
N TYR A 589 -4.14 -25.70 -18.32
CA TYR A 589 -4.08 -27.07 -18.84
C TYR A 589 -2.73 -27.73 -18.54
N GLU A 590 -1.65 -26.95 -18.46
CA GLU A 590 -0.28 -27.43 -18.24
C GLU A 590 0.42 -26.71 -17.08
N GLY A 591 1.53 -27.27 -16.59
CA GLY A 591 2.35 -26.62 -15.56
C GLY A 591 1.84 -26.81 -14.12
N PRO A 592 2.27 -25.94 -13.17
CA PRO A 592 2.02 -26.11 -11.73
C PRO A 592 0.54 -26.06 -11.31
N THR A 593 -0.31 -25.41 -12.10
CA THR A 593 -1.77 -25.37 -11.94
C THR A 593 -2.51 -26.18 -13.01
N GLY A 594 -1.77 -27.05 -13.71
CA GLY A 594 -2.22 -27.88 -14.84
C GLY A 594 -3.20 -29.00 -14.46
N VAL A 595 -3.75 -29.69 -15.47
CA VAL A 595 -4.83 -30.69 -15.30
C VAL A 595 -4.53 -31.75 -14.24
N GLN A 596 -3.28 -32.22 -14.18
CA GLN A 596 -2.83 -33.23 -13.20
C GLN A 596 -2.97 -32.80 -11.73
N PHE A 597 -3.09 -31.49 -11.47
CA PHE A 597 -3.17 -30.92 -10.14
C PHE A 597 -4.55 -30.35 -9.81
N TRP A 598 -5.48 -30.34 -10.76
CA TRP A 598 -6.82 -29.77 -10.54
C TRP A 598 -7.52 -30.38 -9.34
N SER A 599 -7.38 -31.69 -9.08
CA SER A 599 -8.02 -32.37 -7.95
C SER A 599 -7.56 -31.86 -6.57
N GLN A 600 -6.38 -31.23 -6.48
CA GLN A 600 -5.88 -30.66 -5.23
C GLN A 600 -6.69 -29.43 -4.81
N THR A 601 -7.14 -28.65 -5.79
CA THR A 601 -7.89 -27.40 -5.57
C THR A 601 -9.38 -27.56 -5.81
N TYR A 602 -9.76 -28.48 -6.69
CA TYR A 602 -11.11 -28.81 -7.09
C TYR A 602 -11.36 -30.30 -6.86
N PRO A 603 -11.78 -30.73 -5.66
CA PRO A 603 -11.84 -32.15 -5.31
C PRO A 603 -12.70 -33.00 -6.27
N LYS A 604 -13.74 -32.42 -6.89
CA LYS A 604 -14.58 -33.09 -7.89
C LYS A 604 -13.84 -33.45 -9.18
N CYS A 605 -12.67 -32.86 -9.44
CA CYS A 605 -11.83 -33.20 -10.58
C CYS A 605 -11.04 -34.50 -10.36
N ALA A 606 -11.08 -35.10 -9.17
CA ALA A 606 -10.43 -36.38 -8.90
C ALA A 606 -11.06 -37.51 -9.72
N SER A 607 -10.21 -38.26 -10.43
CA SER A 607 -10.61 -39.39 -11.24
C SER A 607 -10.49 -40.70 -10.44
N ASP A 608 -11.20 -40.79 -9.32
CA ASP A 608 -11.26 -42.02 -8.52
C ASP A 608 -12.20 -43.05 -9.15
N GLY A 609 -12.21 -44.29 -8.64
CA GLY A 609 -13.02 -45.39 -9.19
C GLY A 609 -14.54 -45.19 -9.08
N ALA A 610 -15.02 -44.16 -8.36
CA ALA A 610 -16.43 -43.81 -8.23
C ALA A 610 -16.82 -42.59 -9.10
N SER A 611 -15.85 -41.82 -9.58
CA SER A 611 -16.06 -40.61 -10.36
C SER A 611 -16.61 -40.85 -11.78
N ALA A 612 -17.47 -39.95 -12.23
CA ALA A 612 -18.09 -39.89 -13.56
C ALA A 612 -17.53 -38.73 -14.40
N GLN A 613 -16.20 -38.58 -14.44
CA GLN A 613 -15.55 -37.46 -15.13
C GLN A 613 -15.57 -37.56 -16.67
N SER A 614 -15.46 -36.41 -17.33
CA SER A 614 -15.36 -36.23 -18.79
C SER A 614 -14.09 -35.46 -19.15
N PRO A 615 -13.57 -35.56 -20.40
CA PRO A 615 -14.08 -36.36 -21.53
C PRO A 615 -13.75 -37.85 -21.39
N ILE A 616 -14.19 -38.70 -22.33
CA ILE A 616 -13.88 -40.15 -22.35
C ILE A 616 -13.45 -40.60 -23.75
N ASN A 617 -12.80 -41.76 -23.83
CA ASN A 617 -12.62 -42.51 -25.08
C ASN A 617 -13.84 -43.40 -25.33
N ILE A 618 -14.68 -43.03 -26.28
CA ILE A 618 -15.87 -43.78 -26.68
C ILE A 618 -15.44 -44.91 -27.60
N LYS A 619 -15.61 -46.16 -27.17
CA LYS A 619 -15.33 -47.34 -27.99
C LYS A 619 -16.62 -47.95 -28.50
N ASP A 620 -16.75 -48.06 -29.82
CA ASP A 620 -17.88 -48.71 -30.49
C ASP A 620 -18.18 -50.08 -29.92
N THR A 621 -17.15 -50.89 -29.74
CA THR A 621 -17.27 -52.29 -29.27
C THR A 621 -17.83 -52.42 -27.85
N SER A 622 -17.87 -51.33 -27.08
CA SER A 622 -18.41 -51.30 -25.71
C SER A 622 -19.69 -50.49 -25.58
N ALA A 623 -20.04 -49.69 -26.59
CA ALA A 623 -21.25 -48.88 -26.57
C ALA A 623 -22.47 -49.79 -26.77
N LYS A 624 -23.52 -49.55 -25.99
CA LYS A 624 -24.77 -50.31 -26.08
C LYS A 624 -25.75 -49.58 -26.98
N TYR A 625 -26.35 -50.31 -27.91
CA TYR A 625 -27.47 -49.76 -28.66
C TYR A 625 -28.63 -49.45 -27.70
N ASP A 626 -29.21 -48.26 -27.87
CA ASP A 626 -30.44 -47.84 -27.24
C ASP A 626 -31.26 -47.05 -28.28
N ASP A 627 -32.57 -47.22 -28.29
CA ASP A 627 -33.46 -46.62 -29.29
C ASP A 627 -33.79 -45.16 -28.91
N ILE A 628 -32.74 -44.37 -28.68
CA ILE A 628 -32.85 -42.97 -28.31
C ILE A 628 -33.28 -42.18 -29.54
N LEU A 629 -34.47 -41.58 -29.48
CA LEU A 629 -34.97 -40.72 -30.56
C LEU A 629 -33.99 -39.56 -30.87
N PRO A 630 -34.00 -39.00 -32.09
CA PRO A 630 -33.22 -37.82 -32.40
C PRO A 630 -33.55 -36.61 -31.52
N ILE A 631 -32.56 -35.74 -31.29
CA ILE A 631 -32.73 -34.48 -30.56
C ILE A 631 -33.51 -33.48 -31.43
N THR A 632 -34.47 -32.79 -30.82
CA THR A 632 -35.20 -31.68 -31.46
C THR A 632 -34.46 -30.38 -31.21
N LEU A 633 -34.08 -29.67 -32.26
CA LEU A 633 -33.45 -28.35 -32.17
C LEU A 633 -34.53 -27.25 -32.15
N LEU A 634 -34.49 -26.39 -31.14
CA LEU A 634 -35.40 -25.27 -30.98
C LEU A 634 -34.69 -23.98 -31.37
N ASN A 635 -35.17 -23.29 -32.41
CA ASN A 635 -34.68 -21.99 -32.89
C ASN A 635 -33.18 -21.92 -33.26
N TYR A 636 -32.48 -23.04 -33.42
CA TYR A 636 -31.07 -23.08 -33.82
C TYR A 636 -30.77 -22.34 -35.14
N GLY A 637 -31.76 -22.27 -36.03
CA GLY A 637 -31.67 -21.55 -37.30
C GLY A 637 -31.91 -20.04 -37.20
N SER A 638 -32.47 -19.55 -36.09
CA SER A 638 -32.92 -18.16 -35.96
C SER A 638 -31.74 -17.19 -35.84
N THR A 639 -31.85 -16.06 -36.54
CA THR A 639 -30.96 -14.90 -36.38
C THR A 639 -31.71 -13.66 -35.89
N GLN A 640 -33.05 -13.71 -35.82
CA GLN A 640 -33.87 -12.58 -35.40
C GLN A 640 -33.98 -12.54 -33.87
N GLY A 641 -33.59 -11.41 -33.27
CA GLY A 641 -33.58 -11.24 -31.82
C GLY A 641 -32.49 -12.05 -31.10
N VAL A 642 -31.60 -12.70 -31.86
CA VAL A 642 -30.48 -13.48 -31.36
C VAL A 642 -29.21 -12.64 -31.41
N ALA A 643 -28.53 -12.52 -30.27
CA ALA A 643 -27.25 -11.83 -30.17
C ALA A 643 -26.23 -12.71 -29.45
N TRP A 644 -25.01 -12.71 -29.95
CA TRP A 644 -23.88 -13.47 -29.42
C TRP A 644 -22.72 -12.54 -29.11
N GLU A 645 -22.06 -12.79 -28.00
CA GLU A 645 -20.78 -12.15 -27.65
C GLU A 645 -19.67 -13.20 -27.72
N LEU A 646 -18.72 -13.00 -28.62
CA LEU A 646 -17.52 -13.82 -28.75
C LEU A 646 -16.43 -13.24 -27.85
N SER A 647 -15.76 -14.06 -27.06
CA SER A 647 -14.75 -13.62 -26.10
C SER A 647 -13.63 -14.64 -25.94
N ASN A 648 -12.45 -14.14 -25.57
CA ASN A 648 -11.34 -14.95 -25.10
C ASN A 648 -11.30 -14.90 -23.57
N ASN A 649 -11.61 -16.02 -22.91
CA ASN A 649 -11.59 -16.09 -21.44
C ASN A 649 -10.22 -16.50 -20.86
N GLY A 650 -9.21 -16.66 -21.71
CA GLY A 650 -7.86 -17.11 -21.35
C GLY A 650 -7.67 -18.62 -21.37
N HIS A 651 -8.72 -19.41 -21.59
CA HIS A 651 -8.69 -20.88 -21.68
C HIS A 651 -9.38 -21.42 -22.93
N THR A 652 -10.30 -20.67 -23.54
CA THR A 652 -10.97 -21.01 -24.80
C THR A 652 -11.56 -19.75 -25.44
N VAL A 653 -11.95 -19.84 -26.71
CA VAL A 653 -12.86 -18.91 -27.39
C VAL A 653 -14.29 -19.32 -27.06
N THR A 654 -15.03 -18.43 -26.39
CA THR A 654 -16.41 -18.66 -25.96
C THR A 654 -17.35 -17.70 -26.68
N ALA A 655 -18.46 -18.20 -27.18
CA ALA A 655 -19.59 -17.40 -27.65
C ALA A 655 -20.76 -17.53 -26.68
N THR A 656 -21.09 -16.44 -25.98
CA THR A 656 -22.20 -16.38 -25.02
C THR A 656 -23.45 -15.85 -25.69
N LEU A 657 -24.60 -16.51 -25.46
CA LEU A 657 -25.89 -16.02 -25.93
C LEU A 657 -26.35 -14.85 -25.04
N THR A 658 -26.33 -13.63 -25.57
CA THR A 658 -26.70 -12.41 -24.82
C THR A 658 -28.16 -12.02 -25.02
N SER A 659 -28.77 -12.45 -26.13
CA SER A 659 -30.20 -12.30 -26.39
C SER A 659 -30.68 -13.45 -27.28
N GLY A 660 -31.91 -13.90 -27.10
CA GLY A 660 -32.54 -14.95 -27.90
C GLY A 660 -32.93 -16.17 -27.08
N ASP A 661 -33.80 -17.00 -27.64
CA ASP A 661 -34.27 -18.24 -27.01
C ASP A 661 -33.98 -19.42 -27.95
N ILE A 662 -32.83 -20.07 -27.73
CA ILE A 662 -32.33 -21.20 -28.50
C ILE A 662 -32.17 -22.37 -27.54
N GLY A 663 -32.58 -23.58 -27.94
CA GLY A 663 -32.54 -24.73 -27.05
C GLY A 663 -32.72 -26.07 -27.75
N ILE A 664 -32.80 -27.12 -26.96
CA ILE A 664 -33.04 -28.48 -27.40
C ILE A 664 -34.09 -29.16 -26.53
N SER A 665 -34.79 -30.13 -27.10
CA SER A 665 -35.72 -31.02 -26.39
C SER A 665 -35.75 -32.40 -27.05
N GLY A 666 -36.50 -33.34 -26.46
CA GLY A 666 -36.59 -34.70 -26.98
C GLY A 666 -35.29 -35.50 -26.82
N GLY A 667 -35.10 -36.56 -27.61
CA GLY A 667 -33.89 -37.39 -27.59
C GLY A 667 -33.45 -37.93 -26.23
N GLY A 668 -34.42 -38.30 -25.38
CA GLY A 668 -34.19 -38.86 -24.05
C GLY A 668 -33.86 -37.84 -22.96
N PHE A 669 -33.93 -36.54 -23.25
CA PHE A 669 -33.81 -35.49 -22.22
C PHE A 669 -35.11 -35.35 -21.42
N SER A 670 -34.99 -35.15 -20.10
CA SER A 670 -36.13 -35.02 -19.17
C SER A 670 -36.68 -33.59 -19.06
N ASP A 671 -36.05 -32.63 -19.71
CA ASP A 671 -36.36 -31.21 -19.66
C ASP A 671 -36.17 -30.60 -21.05
N THR A 672 -36.67 -29.38 -21.25
CA THR A 672 -36.20 -28.50 -22.33
C THR A 672 -34.91 -27.85 -21.86
N TYR A 673 -33.87 -27.84 -22.70
CA TYR A 673 -32.57 -27.29 -22.33
C TYR A 673 -32.26 -26.05 -23.17
N LYS A 674 -32.01 -24.91 -22.51
CA LYS A 674 -31.69 -23.64 -23.16
C LYS A 674 -30.18 -23.49 -23.34
N VAL A 675 -29.77 -22.99 -24.50
CA VAL A 675 -28.36 -22.70 -24.79
C VAL A 675 -27.89 -21.55 -23.90
N ALA A 676 -26.73 -21.73 -23.27
CA ALA A 676 -26.04 -20.64 -22.57
C ALA A 676 -24.89 -20.10 -23.40
N GLN A 677 -24.07 -21.00 -23.93
CA GLN A 677 -22.86 -20.66 -24.67
C GLN A 677 -22.44 -21.83 -25.56
N PHE A 678 -21.55 -21.55 -26.51
CA PHE A 678 -20.67 -22.58 -27.06
C PHE A 678 -19.20 -22.16 -26.94
N HIS A 679 -18.31 -23.14 -26.91
CA HIS A 679 -16.86 -22.93 -26.87
C HIS A 679 -16.14 -24.07 -27.60
N LEU A 680 -14.85 -23.88 -27.86
CA LEU A 680 -14.07 -24.82 -28.66
C LEU A 680 -12.79 -25.26 -27.95
N HIS A 681 -12.36 -26.48 -28.26
CA HIS A 681 -11.09 -27.06 -27.82
C HIS A 681 -10.27 -27.43 -29.05
N TRP A 682 -8.97 -27.14 -29.05
CA TRP A 682 -8.06 -27.44 -30.15
C TRP A 682 -6.65 -27.72 -29.62
N GLY A 683 -5.81 -28.31 -30.48
CA GLY A 683 -4.42 -28.58 -30.15
C GLY A 683 -3.43 -27.80 -30.99
N SER A 684 -2.16 -27.97 -30.64
CA SER A 684 -1.03 -27.42 -31.40
C SER A 684 -0.84 -28.07 -32.77
N SER A 685 -1.46 -29.24 -33.01
CA SER A 685 -1.35 -30.00 -34.25
C SER A 685 -2.71 -30.47 -34.74
N SER A 686 -2.79 -30.94 -35.98
CA SER A 686 -4.07 -31.26 -36.64
C SER A 686 -4.51 -32.72 -36.42
N ASP A 687 -3.72 -33.51 -35.71
CA ASP A 687 -4.01 -34.88 -35.29
C ASP A 687 -4.56 -34.97 -33.85
N ARG A 688 -4.48 -33.89 -33.07
CA ARG A 688 -4.92 -33.86 -31.67
C ARG A 688 -5.44 -32.48 -31.28
N GLY A 689 -6.62 -32.44 -30.67
CA GLY A 689 -7.23 -31.22 -30.13
C GLY A 689 -8.63 -31.39 -29.57
N SER A 690 -9.34 -32.45 -29.95
CA SER A 690 -10.59 -32.87 -29.31
C SER A 690 -10.35 -33.37 -27.88
N GLU A 691 -11.33 -33.10 -27.02
CA GLU A 691 -11.38 -33.62 -25.67
C GLU A 691 -11.72 -35.12 -25.71
N HIS A 692 -12.82 -35.47 -26.37
CA HIS A 692 -13.26 -36.84 -26.56
C HIS A 692 -12.40 -37.56 -27.61
N LEU A 693 -12.34 -38.89 -27.48
CA LEU A 693 -11.83 -39.80 -28.50
C LEU A 693 -12.96 -40.72 -28.95
N ILE A 694 -12.96 -41.11 -30.23
CA ILE A 694 -13.84 -42.15 -30.77
C ILE A 694 -12.95 -43.27 -31.30
N ASN A 695 -13.05 -44.48 -30.73
CA ASN A 695 -12.16 -45.61 -31.00
C ASN A 695 -10.68 -45.25 -30.90
N SER A 696 -10.32 -44.47 -29.88
CA SER A 696 -8.97 -43.93 -29.69
C SER A 696 -8.48 -42.95 -30.76
N LYS A 697 -9.33 -42.56 -31.73
CA LYS A 697 -9.03 -41.49 -32.68
C LYS A 697 -9.33 -40.14 -32.03
N ALA A 698 -8.33 -39.25 -32.03
CA ALA A 698 -8.49 -37.84 -31.73
C ALA A 698 -8.78 -37.04 -33.00
N TYR A 699 -9.32 -35.85 -32.82
CA TYR A 699 -9.63 -34.91 -33.89
C TYR A 699 -8.90 -33.58 -33.63
N PRO A 700 -8.65 -32.74 -34.66
CA PRO A 700 -7.96 -31.45 -34.52
C PRO A 700 -8.64 -30.45 -33.57
N MET A 701 -9.97 -30.52 -33.44
CA MET A 701 -10.77 -29.56 -32.68
C MET A 701 -12.11 -30.20 -32.28
N GLU A 702 -12.71 -29.73 -31.20
CA GLU A 702 -14.05 -30.13 -30.72
C GLU A 702 -14.87 -28.89 -30.31
N LEU A 703 -16.13 -28.83 -30.75
CA LEU A 703 -17.11 -27.83 -30.35
C LEU A 703 -17.99 -28.38 -29.24
N HIS A 704 -18.15 -27.60 -28.18
CA HIS A 704 -19.11 -27.83 -27.11
C HIS A 704 -20.21 -26.78 -27.13
N ILE A 705 -21.46 -27.21 -27.29
CA ILE A 705 -22.64 -26.34 -27.09
C ILE A 705 -23.28 -26.68 -25.75
N VAL A 706 -23.21 -25.74 -24.81
CA VAL A 706 -23.63 -25.93 -23.42
C VAL A 706 -25.05 -25.43 -23.22
N HIS A 707 -25.89 -26.32 -22.69
CA HIS A 707 -27.26 -26.02 -22.34
C HIS A 707 -27.53 -26.30 -20.86
N TYR A 708 -28.47 -25.56 -20.29
CA TYR A 708 -29.01 -25.80 -18.95
C TYR A 708 -30.50 -26.11 -19.02
N GLY A 709 -30.97 -27.00 -18.14
CA GLY A 709 -32.40 -27.32 -18.07
C GLY A 709 -33.22 -26.08 -17.72
N GLU A 710 -34.28 -25.81 -18.49
CA GLU A 710 -35.15 -24.66 -18.32
C GLU A 710 -35.77 -24.63 -16.91
N SER A 711 -36.11 -25.81 -16.37
CA SER A 711 -36.61 -25.95 -14.99
C SER A 711 -35.60 -25.51 -13.92
N ARG A 712 -34.31 -25.38 -14.27
CA ARG A 712 -33.23 -24.95 -13.36
C ARG A 712 -33.02 -23.45 -13.36
N GLY A 713 -33.53 -22.71 -14.35
CA GLY A 713 -33.43 -21.25 -14.43
C GLY A 713 -32.08 -20.69 -14.88
N SER A 714 -30.95 -21.31 -14.52
CA SER A 714 -29.61 -20.85 -14.92
C SER A 714 -28.56 -21.97 -14.93
N VAL A 715 -27.42 -21.72 -15.60
CA VAL A 715 -26.25 -22.63 -15.59
C VAL A 715 -25.76 -22.88 -14.17
N SER A 716 -25.64 -21.83 -13.34
CA SER A 716 -25.15 -21.95 -11.96
C SER A 716 -26.00 -22.90 -11.11
N GLN A 717 -27.33 -22.78 -11.22
CA GLN A 717 -28.26 -23.68 -10.52
C GLN A 717 -28.26 -25.10 -11.09
N ALA A 718 -27.97 -25.26 -12.38
CA ALA A 718 -27.87 -26.56 -13.03
C ALA A 718 -26.62 -27.37 -12.60
N LEU A 719 -25.51 -26.72 -12.24
CA LEU A 719 -24.25 -27.41 -11.85
C LEU A 719 -24.38 -28.32 -10.64
N THR A 720 -25.33 -28.07 -9.75
CA THR A 720 -25.51 -28.85 -8.51
C THR A 720 -26.45 -30.04 -8.67
N HIS A 721 -27.01 -30.24 -9.87
CA HIS A 721 -28.01 -31.26 -10.12
C HIS A 721 -27.49 -32.33 -11.10
N PRO A 722 -27.71 -33.62 -10.84
CA PRO A 722 -27.53 -34.66 -11.85
C PRO A 722 -28.37 -34.32 -13.08
N ASN A 723 -27.75 -34.41 -14.27
CA ASN A 723 -28.35 -34.05 -15.56
C ASN A 723 -28.82 -32.58 -15.66
N GLY A 724 -28.33 -31.68 -14.81
CA GLY A 724 -28.69 -30.26 -14.87
C GLY A 724 -28.25 -29.59 -16.18
N LEU A 725 -27.15 -30.07 -16.78
CA LEU A 725 -26.63 -29.61 -18.06
C LEU A 725 -26.77 -30.67 -19.14
N ALA A 726 -26.98 -30.22 -20.37
CA ALA A 726 -26.85 -31.03 -21.58
C ALA A 726 -25.79 -30.38 -22.48
N VAL A 727 -24.76 -31.16 -22.85
CA VAL A 727 -23.67 -30.67 -23.72
C VAL A 727 -23.64 -31.49 -25.00
N LEU A 728 -23.66 -30.78 -26.14
CA LEU A 728 -23.49 -31.37 -27.46
C LEU A 728 -22.03 -31.23 -27.89
N GLY A 729 -21.37 -32.35 -28.18
CA GLY A 729 -19.99 -32.42 -28.65
C GLY A 729 -19.92 -32.76 -30.15
N PHE A 730 -19.18 -31.95 -30.90
CA PHE A 730 -18.96 -32.13 -32.34
C PHE A 730 -17.47 -32.09 -32.68
N MET A 731 -17.01 -33.13 -33.36
CA MET A 731 -15.62 -33.25 -33.81
C MET A 731 -15.40 -32.47 -35.10
N PHE A 732 -14.22 -31.87 -35.26
CA PHE A 732 -13.79 -31.29 -36.53
C PHE A 732 -12.87 -32.23 -37.31
N GLU A 733 -12.88 -32.16 -38.64
CA GLU A 733 -11.90 -32.83 -39.50
C GLU A 733 -11.29 -31.85 -40.49
N ILE A 734 -10.00 -32.02 -40.77
CA ILE A 734 -9.29 -31.18 -41.73
C ILE A 734 -9.86 -31.39 -43.13
N SER A 735 -10.18 -30.28 -43.80
CA SER A 735 -10.60 -30.21 -45.19
C SER A 735 -9.65 -29.37 -46.04
N ALA A 736 -9.64 -29.61 -47.34
CA ALA A 736 -8.82 -28.85 -48.28
C ALA A 736 -9.31 -27.40 -48.48
N ALA A 737 -10.60 -27.13 -48.24
CA ALA A 737 -11.22 -25.82 -48.39
C ALA A 737 -11.69 -25.27 -47.05
N ASP A 738 -11.67 -23.94 -46.93
CA ASP A 738 -12.25 -23.21 -45.81
C ASP A 738 -13.75 -23.52 -45.67
N ASN A 739 -14.20 -23.69 -44.43
CA ASN A 739 -15.61 -23.79 -44.13
C ASN A 739 -16.22 -22.38 -44.02
N PRO A 740 -17.06 -21.95 -44.98
CA PRO A 740 -17.60 -20.58 -45.00
C PRO A 740 -18.51 -20.27 -43.80
N PHE A 741 -19.03 -21.30 -43.12
CA PHE A 741 -19.84 -21.11 -41.92
C PHE A 741 -19.03 -20.74 -40.68
N LEU A 742 -17.71 -20.98 -40.69
CA LEU A 742 -16.80 -20.59 -39.61
C LEU A 742 -16.23 -19.18 -39.81
N THR A 743 -16.30 -18.62 -41.01
CA THR A 743 -15.77 -17.29 -41.35
C THR A 743 -16.19 -16.19 -40.35
N PRO A 744 -17.46 -16.09 -39.91
CA PRO A 744 -17.86 -15.05 -38.95
C PRO A 744 -17.12 -15.13 -37.60
N ILE A 745 -16.70 -16.33 -37.19
CA ILE A 745 -15.94 -16.55 -35.97
C ILE A 745 -14.46 -16.28 -36.24
N VAL A 746 -13.91 -16.87 -37.31
CA VAL A 746 -12.48 -16.80 -37.66
C VAL A 746 -12.03 -15.35 -37.88
N GLU A 747 -12.80 -14.53 -38.59
CA GLU A 747 -12.48 -13.12 -38.83
C GLU A 747 -12.43 -12.27 -37.55
N LYS A 748 -13.12 -12.73 -36.50
CA LYS A 748 -13.22 -12.07 -35.20
C LYS A 748 -12.16 -12.51 -34.19
N LEU A 749 -11.40 -13.57 -34.46
CA LEU A 749 -10.38 -14.07 -33.51
C LEU A 749 -9.30 -13.05 -33.19
N LYS A 750 -8.90 -12.23 -34.17
CA LYS A 750 -7.94 -11.14 -33.97
C LYS A 750 -8.46 -10.02 -33.04
N ASP A 751 -9.77 -9.80 -33.03
CA ASP A 751 -10.44 -8.80 -32.18
C ASP A 751 -10.51 -9.30 -30.72
N ILE A 752 -10.31 -10.61 -30.51
CA ILE A 752 -10.30 -11.25 -29.19
C ILE A 752 -8.97 -11.94 -28.87
N LYS A 753 -7.86 -11.39 -29.36
CA LYS A 753 -6.56 -12.05 -29.28
C LYS A 753 -6.13 -12.33 -27.84
N TYR A 754 -6.40 -11.44 -26.89
CA TYR A 754 -5.97 -11.59 -25.49
C TYR A 754 -7.14 -11.88 -24.55
N LYS A 755 -6.82 -12.49 -23.41
CA LYS A 755 -7.76 -12.75 -22.32
C LYS A 755 -8.52 -11.46 -21.97
N GLY A 756 -9.85 -11.58 -21.84
CA GLY A 756 -10.73 -10.47 -21.48
C GLY A 756 -11.22 -9.66 -22.68
N ASN A 757 -10.61 -9.80 -23.86
CA ASN A 757 -11.15 -9.19 -25.07
C ASN A 757 -12.47 -9.88 -25.47
N SER A 758 -13.44 -9.07 -25.88
CA SER A 758 -14.71 -9.55 -26.43
C SER A 758 -15.16 -8.71 -27.62
N THR A 759 -16.01 -9.30 -28.46
CA THR A 759 -16.55 -8.67 -29.66
C THR A 759 -17.94 -9.23 -29.95
N ALA A 760 -18.83 -8.40 -30.51
CA ALA A 760 -20.14 -8.86 -30.92
C ALA A 760 -20.04 -9.73 -32.18
N LEU A 761 -20.74 -10.87 -32.17
CA LEU A 761 -20.88 -11.76 -33.33
C LEU A 761 -22.26 -11.52 -33.97
N SER A 762 -22.34 -10.49 -34.82
CA SER A 762 -23.59 -10.03 -35.44
C SER A 762 -24.03 -10.94 -36.60
N ILE A 763 -25.32 -11.33 -36.60
CA ILE A 763 -25.97 -12.19 -37.62
C ILE A 763 -25.31 -13.58 -37.71
N PHE A 764 -25.52 -14.38 -36.67
CA PHE A 764 -24.97 -15.74 -36.57
C PHE A 764 -26.05 -16.77 -36.23
N SER A 765 -26.10 -17.86 -37.00
CA SER A 765 -27.03 -18.97 -36.80
C SER A 765 -26.27 -20.17 -36.27
N LEU A 766 -26.64 -20.67 -35.09
CA LEU A 766 -25.98 -21.81 -34.46
C LEU A 766 -26.10 -23.08 -35.32
N ARG A 767 -27.15 -23.19 -36.14
CA ARG A 767 -27.34 -24.30 -37.09
C ARG A 767 -26.21 -24.39 -38.14
N ASN A 768 -25.57 -23.27 -38.48
CA ASN A 768 -24.53 -23.23 -39.51
C ASN A 768 -23.22 -23.87 -39.07
N ILE A 769 -22.95 -23.95 -37.76
CA ILE A 769 -21.69 -24.50 -37.21
C ILE A 769 -21.84 -25.91 -36.66
N ILE A 770 -22.92 -26.62 -37.02
CA ILE A 770 -23.11 -28.04 -36.66
C ILE A 770 -23.43 -28.87 -37.90
N PRO A 771 -23.12 -30.19 -37.91
CA PRO A 771 -23.37 -31.05 -39.06
C PRO A 771 -24.84 -31.12 -39.46
N LYS A 772 -25.12 -31.29 -40.75
CA LYS A 772 -26.50 -31.46 -41.25
C LYS A 772 -27.17 -32.70 -40.66
N SER A 773 -26.44 -33.82 -40.60
CA SER A 773 -26.93 -35.10 -40.05
C SER A 773 -26.61 -35.21 -38.56
N LEU A 774 -27.65 -35.36 -37.74
CA LEU A 774 -27.60 -35.52 -36.28
C LEU A 774 -28.20 -36.87 -35.84
N ASP A 775 -28.28 -37.82 -36.77
CA ASP A 775 -28.93 -39.13 -36.61
C ASP A 775 -28.06 -40.16 -35.87
N ARG A 776 -26.76 -39.91 -35.74
CA ARG A 776 -25.80 -40.83 -35.10
C ARG A 776 -24.99 -40.14 -34.01
N PHE A 777 -25.29 -40.48 -32.76
CA PHE A 777 -24.61 -39.96 -31.58
C PHE A 777 -24.48 -41.00 -30.47
N TYR A 778 -23.59 -40.69 -29.53
CA TYR A 778 -23.45 -41.39 -28.27
C TYR A 778 -24.02 -40.57 -27.12
N ARG A 779 -24.53 -41.24 -26.08
CA ARG A 779 -25.11 -40.64 -24.87
C ARG A 779 -24.46 -41.24 -23.64
N TYR A 780 -24.01 -40.39 -22.71
CA TYR A 780 -23.51 -40.84 -21.40
C TYR A 780 -23.61 -39.71 -20.34
N SER A 781 -23.63 -40.10 -19.05
CA SER A 781 -23.53 -39.16 -17.93
C SER A 781 -22.07 -38.87 -17.59
N GLY A 782 -21.73 -37.60 -17.47
CA GLY A 782 -20.36 -37.13 -17.30
C GLY A 782 -20.26 -35.83 -16.51
N SER A 783 -19.13 -35.15 -16.67
CA SER A 783 -18.81 -33.91 -15.97
C SER A 783 -18.55 -32.74 -16.91
N LEU A 784 -18.41 -31.55 -16.33
CA LEU A 784 -17.63 -30.49 -16.98
C LEU A 784 -16.18 -30.96 -17.19
N THR A 785 -15.57 -30.50 -18.28
CA THR A 785 -14.18 -30.82 -18.65
C THR A 785 -13.17 -29.78 -18.18
N THR A 786 -13.63 -28.75 -17.48
CA THR A 786 -12.82 -27.69 -16.86
C THR A 786 -13.04 -27.63 -15.35
N PRO A 787 -12.16 -26.93 -14.61
CA PRO A 787 -12.18 -26.91 -13.15
C PRO A 787 -13.50 -26.48 -12.51
N GLY A 788 -13.80 -27.14 -11.39
CA GLY A 788 -15.16 -27.27 -10.85
C GLY A 788 -15.72 -28.66 -11.12
N CYS A 789 -15.43 -29.24 -12.30
CA CYS A 789 -15.59 -30.67 -12.65
C CYS A 789 -16.91 -31.31 -12.19
N PHE A 790 -18.00 -30.53 -12.20
CA PHE A 790 -19.30 -30.97 -11.70
C PHE A 790 -19.84 -32.09 -12.59
N GLU A 791 -20.22 -33.22 -11.97
CA GLU A 791 -20.83 -34.40 -12.62
C GLU A 791 -22.32 -34.18 -12.91
N SER A 792 -22.61 -33.05 -13.55
CA SER A 792 -23.96 -32.56 -13.83
C SER A 792 -24.31 -32.64 -15.32
N VAL A 793 -23.45 -33.23 -16.15
CA VAL A 793 -23.54 -33.14 -17.61
C VAL A 793 -24.10 -34.43 -18.22
N THR A 794 -25.14 -34.29 -19.02
CA THR A 794 -25.58 -35.33 -19.96
C THR A 794 -24.94 -35.05 -21.32
N TRP A 795 -23.94 -35.86 -21.68
CA TRP A 795 -23.19 -35.68 -22.92
C TRP A 795 -23.90 -36.31 -24.10
N THR A 796 -23.95 -35.58 -25.21
CA THR A 796 -24.28 -36.13 -26.54
C THR A 796 -23.13 -35.86 -27.50
N VAL A 797 -22.41 -36.89 -27.91
CA VAL A 797 -21.24 -36.77 -28.80
C VAL A 797 -21.62 -37.32 -30.18
N PHE A 798 -21.60 -36.48 -31.20
CA PHE A 798 -22.03 -36.85 -32.55
C PHE A 798 -20.89 -37.49 -33.36
N ARG A 799 -21.26 -38.44 -34.24
CA ARG A 799 -20.31 -39.05 -35.18
C ARG A 799 -20.01 -38.18 -36.39
N SER A 800 -20.99 -37.38 -36.83
CA SER A 800 -20.81 -36.47 -37.94
C SER A 800 -19.79 -35.39 -37.58
N THR A 801 -18.82 -35.15 -38.46
CA THR A 801 -17.75 -34.18 -38.25
C THR A 801 -18.07 -32.83 -38.92
N ILE A 802 -17.44 -31.77 -38.43
CA ILE A 802 -17.46 -30.43 -39.03
C ILE A 802 -16.15 -30.24 -39.81
N SER A 803 -16.21 -29.82 -41.06
CA SER A 803 -15.00 -29.53 -41.82
C SER A 803 -14.35 -28.20 -41.40
N ILE A 804 -13.03 -28.15 -41.34
CA ILE A 804 -12.23 -26.93 -41.14
C ILE A 804 -10.94 -27.04 -41.94
N SER A 805 -10.49 -25.96 -42.58
CA SER A 805 -9.18 -25.94 -43.24
C SER A 805 -8.04 -25.72 -42.26
N GLU A 806 -6.82 -26.06 -42.67
CA GLU A 806 -5.62 -25.78 -41.87
C GLU A 806 -5.42 -24.27 -41.63
N SER A 807 -5.76 -23.42 -42.61
CA SER A 807 -5.73 -21.96 -42.48
C SER A 807 -6.68 -21.47 -41.39
N GLN A 808 -7.93 -21.95 -41.38
CA GLN A 808 -8.89 -21.56 -40.36
C GLN A 808 -8.49 -22.06 -38.97
N LEU A 809 -7.96 -23.28 -38.86
CA LEU A 809 -7.49 -23.82 -37.58
C LEU A 809 -6.27 -23.05 -37.05
N GLN A 810 -5.39 -22.57 -37.94
CA GLN A 810 -4.25 -21.76 -37.54
C GLN A 810 -4.67 -20.45 -36.87
N GLU A 811 -5.73 -19.79 -37.33
CA GLU A 811 -6.23 -18.56 -36.70
C GLU A 811 -6.64 -18.77 -35.22
N PHE A 812 -7.16 -19.95 -34.86
CA PHE A 812 -7.42 -20.29 -33.45
C PHE A 812 -6.13 -20.44 -32.63
N ARG A 813 -5.07 -20.96 -33.24
CA ARG A 813 -3.75 -21.14 -32.59
C ARG A 813 -3.02 -19.81 -32.36
N GLU A 814 -3.45 -18.73 -33.01
CA GLU A 814 -2.90 -17.36 -32.83
C GLU A 814 -3.53 -16.60 -31.66
N VAL A 815 -4.64 -17.10 -31.09
CA VAL A 815 -5.28 -16.55 -29.90
C VAL A 815 -4.40 -16.84 -28.67
N MET A 816 -4.26 -15.88 -27.76
CA MET A 816 -3.39 -16.00 -26.59
C MET A 816 -4.15 -16.54 -25.37
N SER A 817 -3.48 -17.40 -24.60
CA SER A 817 -3.97 -17.95 -23.33
C SER A 817 -3.74 -16.99 -22.16
N SER A 818 -4.26 -17.36 -20.99
CA SER A 818 -3.97 -16.71 -19.72
C SER A 818 -2.60 -17.06 -19.13
N ASP A 819 -1.90 -18.04 -19.70
CA ASP A 819 -0.60 -18.49 -19.22
C ASP A 819 0.51 -17.57 -19.74
N ILE A 820 1.47 -17.24 -18.87
CA ILE A 820 2.66 -16.46 -19.19
C ILE A 820 3.86 -17.40 -19.34
N ASP A 821 4.68 -17.19 -20.36
CA ASP A 821 5.99 -17.81 -20.45
C ASP A 821 6.94 -17.12 -19.46
N PRO A 822 7.42 -17.81 -18.41
CA PRO A 822 8.29 -17.19 -17.41
C PRO A 822 9.67 -16.80 -17.96
N ALA A 823 10.11 -17.33 -19.10
CA ALA A 823 11.40 -16.98 -19.70
C ALA A 823 11.34 -15.67 -20.49
N THR A 824 10.21 -15.38 -21.14
CA THR A 824 10.03 -14.19 -21.99
C THR A 824 9.11 -13.14 -21.38
N ASN A 825 8.38 -13.50 -20.33
CA ASN A 825 7.32 -12.71 -19.70
C ASN A 825 6.22 -12.27 -20.68
N THR A 826 5.87 -13.14 -21.63
CA THR A 826 4.82 -12.90 -22.64
C THR A 826 3.71 -13.94 -22.54
N TYR A 827 2.48 -13.58 -22.93
CA TYR A 827 1.38 -14.54 -23.03
C TYR A 827 1.71 -15.66 -24.02
N LYS A 828 1.33 -16.90 -23.67
CA LYS A 828 1.50 -18.07 -24.52
C LYS A 828 0.35 -18.20 -25.51
N PRO A 829 0.60 -18.66 -26.75
CA PRO A 829 -0.46 -19.10 -27.66
C PRO A 829 -1.37 -20.12 -26.97
N MET A 830 -2.68 -19.98 -27.17
CA MET A 830 -3.68 -20.90 -26.67
C MET A 830 -3.67 -22.13 -27.55
N VAL A 831 -2.93 -23.15 -27.12
CA VAL A 831 -2.89 -24.47 -27.75
C VAL A 831 -3.04 -25.53 -26.69
N ASN A 832 -3.51 -26.71 -27.11
CA ASN A 832 -3.74 -27.86 -26.23
C ASN A 832 -4.69 -27.56 -25.07
N ASN A 833 -5.73 -26.76 -25.33
CA ASN A 833 -6.73 -26.39 -24.35
C ASN A 833 -7.79 -27.49 -24.17
N TYR A 834 -7.37 -28.75 -24.07
CA TYR A 834 -8.23 -29.91 -23.88
C TYR A 834 -7.79 -30.71 -22.64
N ARG A 835 -8.77 -31.29 -21.92
CA ARG A 835 -8.53 -32.23 -20.83
C ARG A 835 -8.24 -33.62 -21.41
N PRO A 836 -7.31 -34.41 -20.83
CA PRO A 836 -7.11 -35.80 -21.22
C PRO A 836 -8.36 -36.67 -20.97
N PRO A 837 -8.57 -37.75 -21.76
CA PRO A 837 -9.65 -38.71 -21.53
C PRO A 837 -9.61 -39.33 -20.13
N GLN A 838 -10.76 -39.38 -19.49
CA GLN A 838 -10.98 -39.89 -18.15
C GLN A 838 -11.43 -41.35 -18.18
N PRO A 839 -11.15 -42.14 -17.13
CA PRO A 839 -11.61 -43.52 -17.03
C PRO A 839 -13.14 -43.64 -17.12
N ILE A 840 -13.63 -44.70 -17.78
CA ILE A 840 -15.07 -44.92 -17.93
C ILE A 840 -15.76 -45.33 -16.61
N ASN A 841 -15.02 -45.90 -15.65
CA ASN A 841 -15.47 -46.24 -14.29
C ASN A 841 -16.82 -46.98 -14.25
N GLY A 842 -16.99 -47.98 -15.12
CA GLY A 842 -18.20 -48.81 -15.16
C GLY A 842 -19.43 -48.13 -15.77
N ARG A 843 -19.35 -46.86 -16.18
CA ARG A 843 -20.43 -46.18 -16.91
C ARG A 843 -20.71 -46.86 -18.25
N VAL A 844 -21.97 -46.82 -18.66
CA VAL A 844 -22.41 -47.30 -19.97
C VAL A 844 -22.51 -46.11 -20.91
N VAL A 845 -21.93 -46.26 -22.10
CA VAL A 845 -22.16 -45.34 -23.22
C VAL A 845 -23.24 -45.96 -24.11
N PHE A 846 -24.28 -45.20 -24.40
CA PHE A 846 -25.34 -45.62 -25.33
C PHE A 846 -25.09 -45.05 -26.72
N ALA A 847 -25.39 -45.80 -27.77
CA ALA A 847 -25.40 -45.34 -29.15
C ALA A 847 -26.83 -45.39 -29.68
N ASN A 848 -27.30 -44.31 -30.31
CA ASN A 848 -28.65 -44.25 -30.86
C ASN A 848 -28.78 -44.93 -32.25
N PHE A 849 -27.74 -45.63 -32.69
CA PHE A 849 -27.66 -46.32 -33.96
C PHE A 849 -27.08 -47.71 -33.73
N GLN A 850 -27.47 -48.67 -34.57
CA GLN A 850 -26.89 -50.00 -34.49
C GLN A 850 -25.41 -49.95 -34.88
N LEU A 851 -24.59 -50.46 -33.98
CA LEU A 851 -23.15 -50.63 -34.19
C LEU A 851 -22.97 -51.96 -34.92
N ASP A 852 -22.29 -51.94 -36.06
CA ASP A 852 -22.01 -53.15 -36.83
C ASP A 852 -20.96 -54.00 -36.08
N PRO A 853 -21.30 -55.21 -35.59
CA PRO A 853 -20.38 -56.03 -34.79
C PRO A 853 -19.13 -56.48 -35.56
N ASP A 854 -19.20 -56.49 -36.90
CA ASP A 854 -18.17 -57.05 -37.79
C ASP A 854 -17.34 -56.00 -38.53
N ALA A 855 -17.53 -54.70 -38.23
CA ALA A 855 -16.69 -53.63 -38.77
C ALA A 855 -15.33 -53.58 -38.03
N ALA A 856 -14.53 -54.63 -38.17
CA ALA A 856 -13.11 -54.59 -37.84
C ALA A 856 -12.42 -53.46 -38.65
N PRO A 857 -11.44 -52.73 -38.09
CA PRO A 857 -10.68 -51.77 -38.85
C PRO A 857 -9.85 -52.49 -39.91
N GLY A 858 -10.22 -52.36 -41.18
CA GLY A 858 -9.32 -52.55 -42.32
C GLY A 858 -8.92 -53.98 -42.68
N VAL A 859 -9.82 -54.77 -43.26
CA VAL A 859 -9.44 -55.87 -44.19
C VAL A 859 -10.20 -55.83 -45.53
N GLN A 860 -11.27 -55.05 -45.68
CA GLN A 860 -12.02 -55.02 -46.96
C GLN A 860 -11.42 -54.15 -48.08
N ALA A 861 -10.39 -53.34 -47.81
CA ALA A 861 -9.69 -52.60 -48.87
C ALA A 861 -8.57 -53.41 -49.57
N SER A 862 -8.08 -54.52 -48.99
CA SER A 862 -6.98 -55.31 -49.56
C SER A 862 -7.43 -56.41 -50.52
N LEU A 863 -8.71 -56.84 -50.47
CA LEU A 863 -9.24 -57.84 -51.39
C LEU A 863 -9.68 -57.24 -52.73
N ILE A 864 -10.11 -55.97 -52.76
CA ILE A 864 -10.47 -55.28 -54.01
C ILE A 864 -9.23 -54.73 -54.72
N LEU A 865 -8.19 -54.30 -53.99
CA LEU A 865 -6.92 -53.89 -54.59
C LEU A 865 -6.10 -55.07 -55.15
N CYS A 866 -6.13 -56.24 -54.49
CA CYS A 866 -5.51 -57.45 -55.06
C CYS A 866 -6.23 -57.92 -56.34
N ALA A 867 -7.57 -57.88 -56.40
CA ALA A 867 -8.32 -58.27 -57.59
C ALA A 867 -8.09 -57.30 -58.77
N LEU A 868 -7.99 -55.98 -58.51
CA LEU A 868 -7.73 -54.96 -59.53
C LEU A 868 -6.25 -54.94 -59.99
N CYS A 869 -5.28 -55.26 -59.13
CA CYS A 869 -3.88 -55.43 -59.54
C CYS A 869 -3.68 -56.67 -60.42
N SER A 870 -4.39 -57.78 -60.18
CA SER A 870 -4.33 -58.97 -61.06
C SER A 870 -5.01 -58.77 -62.42
N LEU A 871 -5.94 -57.81 -62.55
CA LEU A 871 -6.54 -57.44 -63.84
C LEU A 871 -5.68 -56.43 -64.63
N PHE A 872 -4.96 -55.53 -63.96
CA PHE A 872 -4.03 -54.61 -64.62
C PHE A 872 -2.74 -55.30 -65.12
N SER A 873 -2.24 -56.32 -64.41
CA SER A 873 -1.09 -57.11 -64.88
C SER A 873 -1.43 -58.04 -66.06
N ALA A 874 -2.69 -58.39 -66.28
CA ALA A 874 -3.13 -59.21 -67.42
C ALA A 874 -3.39 -58.39 -68.70
N ILE A 875 -3.72 -57.09 -68.59
CA ILE A 875 -4.02 -56.23 -69.75
C ILE A 875 -2.75 -55.55 -70.31
N VAL A 876 -1.71 -55.33 -69.50
CA VAL A 876 -0.44 -54.73 -69.97
C VAL A 876 0.49 -55.72 -70.68
N LEU A 877 0.25 -57.04 -70.59
CA LEU A 877 1.00 -58.07 -71.34
C LEU A 877 0.38 -58.47 -72.69
N ALA A 878 -0.73 -57.86 -73.11
CA ALA A 878 -1.44 -58.23 -74.35
C ALA A 878 -1.49 -57.15 -75.45
N GLN A 879 -0.79 -56.01 -75.32
CA GLN A 879 -0.69 -54.99 -76.38
C GLN A 879 0.77 -54.70 -76.82
N GLY A 880 1.58 -55.75 -76.87
CA GLY A 880 2.91 -55.73 -77.48
C GLY A 880 3.10 -56.89 -78.45
N LYS A 881 2.29 -56.97 -79.50
CA LYS A 881 2.59 -57.69 -80.77
C LYS A 881 1.50 -57.41 -81.81
N PHE A 882 1.95 -56.74 -82.88
CA PHE A 882 1.28 -56.38 -84.14
C PHE A 882 0.29 -55.21 -84.13
#